data_AF-A0A944GE46-F1
#
_entry.id   AF-A0A944GE46-F1
#
_cell.length_a   1.000
_cell.length_b   1.000
_cell.length_c   1.000
_cell.angle_alpha   90.00
_cell.angle_beta   90.00
_cell.angle_gamma   90.00
#
_symmetry.space_group_name_H-M   'P 1'
#
loop_
_entity.id
_entity.type
_entity.pdbx_description
1 polymer ?
#
loop_
_entity_poly.entity_id
_entity_poly.type
_entity_poly.pdbx_seq_one_letter_code
_entity_poly.pdbx_strand_id
1 'polypeptide(L)'
;MDHSISKVVFAVALSAVALGQNACTDDSTTGGTPTPSEASCSSDSDCTGDMQCIANTCSTRLRNGSACSSNDMCLSGKCADGVCALIDLDPNPDPSVVKCNSNGDCASGYCVGNVCNDRVGADCVGAADCGDGLSCRGLKCTIVVDEGGACASHSAYYCRIGTCIDGTCKLTQQFVDSDGDTIADIYEGRNFENDSLSRDTDGDGVPDYLDLDSDGDTIPDSIEAGNEGNPAIEPIDSDGDTLPDFQDPDSDGNGIPDSFEGCRNPELAYQDGAWPKPDKNNPDHLCAEPIDTDGNGVADFQDFDNDGDGANDNIEIAGFTVVVGNEVVAGRHCDGVPCAFGTPETPWDADGDTIPDYLSTDSDGDTIPDVIESYYDSNGDGILDRYSLDSDGDAIPDGAERDAEGNLLTYTSPEGLVTYCFRSRDCDGDGVPDDEEPNCGGVSSINRPDADGDGYPDASEIAAGKYAIVHGLLDGRTISSVFDIVCNPNLTVKDVFDFYFELPYQGDSKDDILEFIPKVSKLDLVFNVDTTASMTEAIENVKTNIGNTIDRVRKIVPDTGFALTNFDDYPVGAVAVPAVIQNSAGTIIADAVYQMYGNATAGDLPFRVLGKVSTDAEVVTSYTQVSEFTTRHGEDGAESGAESLYQIATGVGTAWKANSATGYWPAGATSAQYGTMSWKGGSTPANVNAPNTWGGVDFRQSSLPVVVHTTDVYSHDALNVYNSSMTEKYSYLSYNGVVDSVVDPHYTADLVPVLRSKGIRVITLGVPSNGEACHANDLGQMTTWSRESDAVVPACAFEGACGANKCCLGTKISDPVTIGEKTDQCVLYYEAAQSDVSETVTKGVAALVKYGTYEVSTRVEGEPIAGSSKTTACFIKRVVATKYLPPPQEPEKSCNPTALPKKLNGADYDNGFENFAPGTANPNVDGARLHFTVVAQNDDCVEPTDQFQIFKAYIDVINPTPGLVFGLRHVSILVPPKALDVVN
;
A
#
# COMPACT_ATOMS: atom_id res chain seq x y z
N MET A 1 40.08 21.37 -12.25
CA MET A 1 40.25 22.03 -10.94
C MET A 1 39.15 21.47 -10.06
N ASP A 2 39.42 20.30 -9.48
CA ASP A 2 39.82 20.06 -8.07
C ASP A 2 38.56 19.82 -7.21
N HIS A 3 38.22 18.60 -6.80
CA HIS A 3 38.80 17.75 -5.73
C HIS A 3 38.82 18.35 -4.31
N SER A 4 38.34 17.51 -3.37
CA SER A 4 38.68 17.40 -1.94
C SER A 4 37.86 18.25 -0.94
N ILE A 5 36.99 17.68 -0.08
CA ILE A 5 37.16 16.79 1.11
C ILE A 5 37.70 17.51 2.37
N SER A 6 36.99 17.34 3.50
CA SER A 6 37.48 16.83 4.82
C SER A 6 36.33 16.80 5.85
N LYS A 7 35.93 15.68 6.45
CA LYS A 7 36.56 14.78 7.47
C LYS A 7 36.89 15.45 8.81
N VAL A 8 36.39 14.84 9.89
CA VAL A 8 36.90 14.94 11.28
C VAL A 8 37.31 13.53 11.75
N VAL A 9 38.37 13.52 12.57
CA VAL A 9 39.30 12.44 12.92
C VAL A 9 39.31 12.22 14.44
N PHE A 10 39.65 10.99 14.88
CA PHE A 10 40.48 10.69 16.07
C PHE A 10 41.23 9.37 15.75
N ALA A 11 42.53 9.31 15.42
CA ALA A 11 43.79 9.52 16.17
C ALA A 11 44.01 8.43 17.26
N VAL A 12 45.14 7.71 17.40
CA VAL A 12 46.59 8.05 17.40
C VAL A 12 47.43 6.75 17.22
N ALA A 13 48.29 6.60 16.20
CA ALA A 13 49.78 6.72 16.12
C ALA A 13 50.60 5.49 16.62
N LEU A 14 51.75 5.07 16.04
CA LEU A 14 52.96 5.80 15.63
C LEU A 14 53.87 4.93 14.70
N SER A 15 54.43 5.53 13.63
CA SER A 15 55.82 5.49 13.05
C SER A 15 56.63 4.16 12.91
N ALA A 16 57.54 3.90 11.93
CA ALA A 16 58.04 4.56 10.71
C ALA A 16 59.19 3.69 10.05
N VAL A 17 59.41 3.85 8.72
CA VAL A 17 60.70 3.86 7.95
C VAL A 17 61.41 2.56 7.42
N ALA A 18 61.39 2.45 6.07
CA ALA A 18 62.44 2.25 5.03
C ALA A 18 63.41 1.03 4.87
N LEU A 19 63.47 0.56 3.60
CA LEU A 19 64.58 0.13 2.70
C LEU A 19 65.55 -1.02 3.10
N GLY A 20 65.73 -1.97 2.16
CA GLY A 20 66.95 -2.80 2.06
C GLY A 20 66.87 -4.07 1.19
N GLN A 21 67.67 -4.12 0.11
CA GLN A 21 67.99 -5.31 -0.70
C GLN A 21 69.05 -6.21 -0.04
N ASN A 22 69.06 -7.49 -0.48
CA ASN A 22 70.14 -8.50 -0.55
C ASN A 22 70.43 -9.47 0.62
N ALA A 23 70.35 -10.75 0.23
CA ALA A 23 71.22 -11.91 0.52
C ALA A 23 70.93 -12.85 1.71
N CYS A 24 70.66 -14.11 1.32
CA CYS A 24 71.05 -15.41 1.90
C CYS A 24 70.83 -15.69 3.40
N THR A 25 69.94 -16.65 3.74
CA THR A 25 70.28 -18.00 4.23
C THR A 25 69.03 -18.85 4.48
N ASP A 26 69.29 -20.16 4.50
CA ASP A 26 68.45 -21.35 4.54
C ASP A 26 67.39 -21.52 5.66
N ASP A 27 66.47 -22.42 5.32
CA ASP A 27 65.78 -23.45 6.13
C ASP A 27 64.36 -23.25 6.72
N SER A 28 63.53 -24.21 6.29
CA SER A 28 62.41 -24.89 6.95
C SER A 28 60.99 -24.30 6.94
N THR A 29 60.18 -25.01 6.13
CA THR A 29 58.85 -25.60 6.42
C THR A 29 57.55 -24.82 6.19
N THR A 30 56.83 -25.37 5.21
CA THR A 30 55.38 -25.64 5.08
C THR A 30 54.39 -24.51 4.80
N GLY A 31 53.84 -24.56 3.56
CA GLY A 31 52.45 -24.29 3.11
C GLY A 31 51.78 -23.01 3.63
N GLY A 32 51.39 -22.03 2.80
CA GLY A 32 50.80 -22.11 1.48
C GLY A 32 49.45 -21.37 1.53
N THR A 33 49.39 -20.15 1.00
CA THR A 33 48.15 -19.47 0.59
C THR A 33 48.40 -18.68 -0.70
N PRO A 34 47.37 -18.54 -1.57
CA PRO A 34 47.54 -18.17 -2.97
C PRO A 34 47.46 -16.65 -3.21
N THR A 35 48.04 -16.20 -4.33
CA THR A 35 47.79 -14.91 -5.00
C THR A 35 47.87 -15.15 -6.54
N PRO A 36 47.55 -14.17 -7.42
CA PRO A 36 46.32 -14.12 -8.21
C PRO A 36 46.56 -14.15 -9.74
N SER A 37 45.66 -14.72 -10.55
CA SER A 37 45.51 -14.30 -11.97
C SER A 37 44.43 -15.08 -12.72
N GLU A 38 43.19 -14.60 -12.79
CA GLU A 38 42.28 -14.91 -13.91
C GLU A 38 41.35 -13.70 -14.14
N ALA A 39 41.72 -12.84 -15.08
CA ALA A 39 40.82 -11.82 -15.63
C ALA A 39 40.70 -12.11 -17.13
N SER A 40 39.45 -12.27 -17.58
CA SER A 40 39.14 -12.55 -18.97
C SER A 40 39.28 -11.32 -19.84
N CYS A 41 39.60 -11.50 -21.12
CA CYS A 41 39.82 -10.42 -22.08
C CYS A 41 39.36 -10.85 -23.48
N SER A 42 39.10 -9.90 -24.38
CA SER A 42 38.77 -10.20 -25.78
C SER A 42 39.75 -9.55 -26.77
N SER A 43 40.58 -8.61 -26.28
CA SER A 43 41.65 -7.98 -27.04
C SER A 43 42.81 -7.53 -26.14
N ASP A 44 43.99 -7.30 -26.72
CA ASP A 44 45.21 -6.93 -25.96
C ASP A 44 45.05 -5.59 -25.19
N SER A 45 44.10 -4.72 -25.56
CA SER A 45 43.83 -3.46 -24.85
C SER A 45 43.07 -3.61 -23.53
N ASP A 46 42.48 -4.78 -23.30
CA ASP A 46 41.71 -5.09 -22.08
C ASP A 46 42.64 -5.51 -20.93
N CYS A 47 43.92 -5.74 -21.22
CA CYS A 47 44.95 -6.14 -20.28
C CYS A 47 45.75 -4.93 -19.78
N THR A 48 46.04 -4.89 -18.48
CA THR A 48 46.78 -3.77 -17.87
C THR A 48 48.30 -3.95 -17.98
N GLY A 49 49.04 -2.90 -18.34
CA GLY A 49 50.49 -2.97 -18.55
C GLY A 49 50.86 -3.62 -19.89
N ASP A 50 52.03 -4.24 -19.99
CA ASP A 50 52.54 -4.84 -21.24
C ASP A 50 51.99 -6.27 -21.50
N MET A 51 50.82 -6.61 -20.94
CA MET A 51 50.19 -7.94 -21.06
C MET A 51 49.33 -8.07 -22.32
N GLN A 52 49.27 -9.27 -22.91
CA GLN A 52 48.49 -9.56 -24.12
C GLN A 52 47.34 -10.54 -23.83
N CYS A 53 46.25 -10.40 -24.56
CA CYS A 53 45.05 -11.21 -24.37
C CYS A 53 45.13 -12.52 -25.17
N ILE A 54 45.33 -13.66 -24.50
CA ILE A 54 45.58 -14.95 -25.16
C ILE A 54 44.52 -15.93 -24.68
N ALA A 55 43.74 -16.49 -25.63
CA ALA A 55 42.64 -17.41 -25.34
C ALA A 55 41.74 -16.88 -24.22
N ASN A 56 41.28 -15.65 -24.41
CA ASN A 56 40.43 -14.90 -23.50
C ASN A 56 40.98 -14.65 -22.09
N THR A 57 42.29 -14.76 -21.86
CA THR A 57 42.91 -14.48 -20.55
C THR A 57 44.15 -13.58 -20.70
N CYS A 58 44.30 -12.57 -19.83
CA CYS A 58 45.45 -11.68 -19.88
C CYS A 58 46.74 -12.39 -19.43
N SER A 59 47.72 -12.48 -20.34
CA SER A 59 48.98 -13.20 -20.11
C SER A 59 50.20 -12.30 -20.31
N THR A 60 51.22 -12.54 -19.49
CA THR A 60 52.54 -11.89 -19.60
C THR A 60 53.47 -12.59 -20.60
N ARG A 61 53.09 -13.77 -21.12
CA ARG A 61 53.88 -14.52 -22.10
C ARG A 61 53.31 -14.32 -23.51
N LEU A 62 54.19 -14.06 -24.46
CA LEU A 62 53.92 -13.69 -25.85
C LEU A 62 53.52 -14.89 -26.72
N ARG A 63 52.59 -14.67 -27.66
CA ARG A 63 52.16 -15.68 -28.64
C ARG A 63 53.26 -16.00 -29.65
N ASN A 64 53.20 -17.20 -30.23
CA ASN A 64 54.12 -17.59 -31.31
C ASN A 64 54.02 -16.62 -32.51
N GLY A 65 55.16 -16.15 -33.00
CA GLY A 65 55.30 -15.08 -34.00
C GLY A 65 55.63 -13.70 -33.42
N SER A 66 55.55 -13.52 -32.09
CA SER A 66 55.86 -12.25 -31.42
C SER A 66 57.36 -12.09 -31.17
N ALA A 67 57.88 -10.88 -31.33
CA ALA A 67 59.29 -10.61 -31.06
C ALA A 67 59.62 -10.79 -29.58
N CYS A 68 60.69 -11.51 -29.28
CA CYS A 68 61.10 -11.87 -27.93
C CYS A 68 62.61 -11.71 -27.77
N SER A 69 63.09 -11.66 -26.53
CA SER A 69 64.53 -11.61 -26.24
C SER A 69 65.02 -12.78 -25.39
N SER A 70 64.11 -13.59 -24.86
CA SER A 70 64.42 -14.80 -24.11
C SER A 70 63.23 -15.78 -24.13
N ASN A 71 63.54 -17.06 -23.93
CA ASN A 71 62.60 -18.18 -24.03
C ASN A 71 61.39 -18.07 -23.08
N ASP A 72 61.59 -17.51 -21.90
CA ASP A 72 60.57 -17.43 -20.84
C ASP A 72 59.49 -16.38 -21.15
N MET A 73 59.74 -15.51 -22.13
CA MET A 73 58.75 -14.56 -22.64
C MET A 73 57.77 -15.20 -23.60
N CYS A 74 58.01 -16.42 -24.10
CA CYS A 74 57.19 -17.05 -25.12
C CYS A 74 56.28 -18.12 -24.52
N LEU A 75 55.03 -18.20 -24.97
CA LEU A 75 54.11 -19.24 -24.52
C LEU A 75 54.63 -20.66 -24.83
N SER A 76 55.30 -20.82 -25.96
CA SER A 76 55.98 -22.08 -26.36
C SER A 76 57.25 -22.40 -25.55
N GLY A 77 57.68 -21.48 -24.67
CA GLY A 77 58.95 -21.61 -23.95
C GLY A 77 60.19 -21.50 -24.83
N LYS A 78 60.07 -21.04 -26.10
CA LYS A 78 61.21 -20.91 -27.01
C LYS A 78 61.15 -19.62 -27.83
N CYS A 79 62.17 -18.79 -27.62
CA CYS A 79 62.48 -17.60 -28.37
C CYS A 79 63.64 -17.91 -29.32
N ALA A 80 63.34 -18.12 -30.60
CA ALA A 80 64.33 -18.43 -31.62
C ALA A 80 64.54 -17.19 -32.51
N ASP A 81 65.79 -16.76 -32.66
CA ASP A 81 66.17 -15.58 -33.47
C ASP A 81 65.38 -14.29 -33.15
N GLY A 82 65.01 -14.14 -31.88
CA GLY A 82 64.30 -12.98 -31.38
C GLY A 82 62.79 -12.98 -31.67
N VAL A 83 62.20 -14.13 -31.99
CA VAL A 83 60.75 -14.30 -32.20
C VAL A 83 60.26 -15.64 -31.58
N CYS A 84 59.09 -15.67 -30.96
CA CYS A 84 58.52 -16.86 -30.31
C CYS A 84 58.11 -17.92 -31.34
N ALA A 85 58.56 -19.17 -31.22
CA ALA A 85 58.36 -20.22 -32.24
C ALA A 85 57.67 -21.49 -31.71
N LEU A 86 56.91 -22.21 -32.56
CA LEU A 86 56.25 -23.49 -32.26
C LEU A 86 57.24 -24.68 -32.23
N ILE A 87 56.95 -25.69 -31.40
CA ILE A 87 57.71 -26.94 -31.32
C ILE A 87 56.96 -28.00 -32.14
N ASP A 88 57.52 -28.38 -33.29
CA ASP A 88 57.15 -29.59 -34.04
C ASP A 88 58.44 -30.39 -34.31
N LEU A 89 58.42 -31.68 -34.00
CA LEU A 89 59.46 -32.67 -34.31
C LEU A 89 58.99 -33.39 -35.60
N ASP A 90 59.72 -33.53 -36.71
CA ASP A 90 61.16 -33.47 -36.97
C ASP A 90 61.42 -33.46 -38.50
N PRO A 91 62.48 -32.81 -39.02
CA PRO A 91 63.08 -33.21 -40.29
C PRO A 91 64.62 -33.37 -40.23
N ASN A 92 65.10 -34.57 -40.59
CA ASN A 92 66.44 -34.92 -41.09
C ASN A 92 67.55 -35.24 -40.03
N PRO A 93 68.46 -36.19 -40.32
CA PRO A 93 68.74 -37.39 -39.53
C PRO A 93 69.83 -37.18 -38.46
N ASP A 94 69.54 -37.58 -37.22
CA ASP A 94 70.52 -37.62 -36.13
C ASP A 94 71.54 -38.77 -36.34
N PRO A 95 72.86 -38.52 -36.27
CA PRO A 95 73.91 -39.54 -36.28
C PRO A 95 73.89 -40.57 -35.13
N SER A 96 72.86 -40.58 -34.29
CA SER A 96 72.72 -41.43 -33.09
C SER A 96 71.96 -42.75 -33.31
N VAL A 97 71.38 -42.98 -34.49
CA VAL A 97 70.60 -44.20 -34.80
C VAL A 97 71.52 -45.41 -35.01
N VAL A 98 71.75 -46.19 -33.95
CA VAL A 98 72.46 -47.47 -34.05
C VAL A 98 71.54 -48.49 -34.72
N LYS A 99 71.87 -48.87 -35.95
CA LYS A 99 71.17 -49.96 -36.64
C LYS A 99 71.53 -51.31 -36.02
N CYS A 100 70.54 -52.17 -35.88
CA CYS A 100 70.68 -53.50 -35.30
C CYS A 100 69.94 -54.53 -36.14
N ASN A 101 70.40 -55.78 -36.11
CA ASN A 101 69.67 -56.93 -36.66
C ASN A 101 69.20 -57.88 -35.55
N SER A 102 69.71 -57.69 -34.33
CA SER A 102 69.33 -58.41 -33.12
C SER A 102 69.55 -57.53 -31.89
N ASN A 103 68.93 -57.87 -30.76
CA ASN A 103 69.11 -57.13 -29.50
C ASN A 103 70.58 -57.09 -29.03
N GLY A 104 71.39 -58.08 -29.42
CA GLY A 104 72.82 -58.13 -29.08
C GLY A 104 73.69 -57.09 -29.80
N ASP A 105 73.14 -56.42 -30.82
CA ASP A 105 73.83 -55.36 -31.55
C ASP A 105 73.67 -53.98 -30.86
N CYS A 106 72.83 -53.88 -29.83
CA CYS A 106 72.56 -52.66 -29.08
C CYS A 106 73.38 -52.59 -27.79
N ALA A 107 74.07 -51.46 -27.57
CA ALA A 107 74.87 -51.24 -26.37
C ALA A 107 74.01 -51.07 -25.09
N SER A 108 72.78 -50.59 -25.25
CA SER A 108 71.69 -50.56 -24.28
C SER A 108 70.34 -50.53 -25.04
N GLY A 109 69.27 -51.10 -24.46
CA GLY A 109 67.95 -51.16 -25.11
C GLY A 109 67.67 -52.42 -25.94
N TYR A 110 66.62 -52.36 -26.77
CA TYR A 110 66.16 -53.45 -27.65
C TYR A 110 66.21 -53.03 -29.11
N CYS A 111 66.37 -53.99 -30.01
CA CYS A 111 66.31 -53.75 -31.44
C CYS A 111 64.86 -53.74 -31.92
N VAL A 112 64.34 -52.56 -32.29
CA VAL A 112 62.95 -52.37 -32.74
C VAL A 112 63.00 -51.74 -34.14
N GLY A 113 62.39 -52.39 -35.14
CA GLY A 113 62.38 -51.87 -36.51
C GLY A 113 63.78 -51.67 -37.15
N ASN A 114 64.76 -52.50 -36.78
CA ASN A 114 66.19 -52.40 -37.17
C ASN A 114 66.96 -51.20 -36.58
N VAL A 115 66.43 -50.61 -35.51
CA VAL A 115 67.05 -49.51 -34.76
C VAL A 115 67.09 -49.86 -33.28
N CYS A 116 68.20 -49.56 -32.60
CA CYS A 116 68.28 -49.71 -31.15
C CYS A 116 67.45 -48.64 -30.45
N ASN A 117 66.43 -49.06 -29.68
CA ASN A 117 65.56 -48.21 -28.88
C ASN A 117 65.75 -48.54 -27.38
N ASP A 118 66.18 -47.56 -26.61
CA ASP A 118 66.55 -47.68 -25.20
C ASP A 118 65.42 -47.36 -24.22
N ARG A 119 64.25 -46.94 -24.72
CA ARG A 119 63.09 -46.58 -23.89
C ARG A 119 62.18 -47.75 -23.52
N VAL A 120 62.44 -48.97 -23.99
CA VAL A 120 61.66 -50.15 -23.60
C VAL A 120 61.78 -50.38 -22.08
N GLY A 121 60.66 -50.28 -21.36
CA GLY A 121 60.58 -50.33 -19.90
C GLY A 121 60.73 -48.99 -19.17
N ALA A 122 60.83 -47.86 -19.89
CA ALA A 122 60.77 -46.52 -19.31
C ALA A 122 59.35 -46.20 -18.81
N ASP A 123 59.25 -45.36 -17.77
CA ASP A 123 57.95 -44.87 -17.30
C ASP A 123 57.29 -43.96 -18.33
N CYS A 124 55.98 -44.09 -18.49
CA CYS A 124 55.18 -43.31 -19.42
C CYS A 124 53.77 -43.10 -18.88
N VAL A 125 53.09 -42.05 -19.37
CA VAL A 125 51.66 -41.78 -19.11
C VAL A 125 50.85 -41.75 -20.40
N GLY A 126 51.50 -41.60 -21.56
CA GLY A 126 50.86 -41.73 -22.88
C GLY A 126 51.84 -42.20 -23.97
N ALA A 127 51.31 -42.54 -25.15
CA ALA A 127 52.10 -43.13 -26.24
C ALA A 127 53.26 -42.24 -26.72
N ALA A 128 53.13 -40.91 -26.64
CA ALA A 128 54.17 -39.96 -27.04
C ALA A 128 55.45 -40.02 -26.18
N ASP A 129 55.37 -40.57 -24.96
CA ASP A 129 56.54 -40.75 -24.08
C ASP A 129 57.46 -41.89 -24.56
N CYS A 130 56.90 -42.79 -25.36
CA CYS A 130 57.51 -44.01 -25.86
C CYS A 130 57.87 -43.81 -27.33
N GLY A 131 59.10 -43.34 -27.60
CA GLY A 131 59.54 -43.00 -28.96
C GLY A 131 59.29 -44.10 -30.00
N ASP A 132 59.34 -43.71 -31.29
CA ASP A 132 58.86 -44.47 -32.46
C ASP A 132 59.03 -46.00 -32.38
N GLY A 133 57.92 -46.71 -32.59
CA GLY A 133 57.83 -48.16 -32.57
C GLY A 133 57.46 -48.79 -31.23
N LEU A 134 57.09 -47.99 -30.22
CA LEU A 134 56.64 -48.43 -28.88
C LEU A 134 55.28 -47.84 -28.51
N SER A 135 54.62 -48.38 -27.49
CA SER A 135 53.39 -47.83 -26.91
C SER A 135 53.44 -47.85 -25.38
N CYS A 136 52.73 -46.91 -24.75
CA CYS A 136 52.66 -46.83 -23.29
C CYS A 136 51.56 -47.74 -22.74
N ARG A 137 51.93 -48.77 -21.98
CA ARG A 137 51.00 -49.72 -21.37
C ARG A 137 51.44 -50.05 -19.95
N GLY A 138 50.52 -49.97 -18.98
CA GLY A 138 50.84 -50.21 -17.56
C GLY A 138 51.90 -49.26 -17.00
N LEU A 139 51.88 -48.01 -17.44
CA LEU A 139 52.87 -46.96 -17.16
C LEU A 139 54.28 -47.26 -17.66
N LYS A 140 54.46 -48.25 -18.53
CA LYS A 140 55.76 -48.62 -19.11
C LYS A 140 55.71 -48.63 -20.63
N CYS A 141 56.78 -48.16 -21.27
CA CYS A 141 56.92 -48.25 -22.71
C CYS A 141 57.19 -49.70 -23.13
N THR A 142 56.30 -50.29 -23.92
CA THR A 142 56.37 -51.68 -24.39
C THR A 142 56.37 -51.76 -25.90
N ILE A 143 56.95 -52.84 -26.43
CA ILE A 143 56.96 -53.14 -27.87
C ILE A 143 55.61 -53.76 -28.23
N VAL A 144 54.87 -53.15 -29.15
CA VAL A 144 53.59 -53.68 -29.63
C VAL A 144 53.84 -54.62 -30.80
N VAL A 145 53.30 -55.84 -30.73
CA VAL A 145 53.40 -56.86 -31.77
C VAL A 145 52.00 -57.24 -32.26
N ASP A 146 51.79 -57.24 -33.58
CA ASP A 146 50.54 -57.67 -34.21
C ASP A 146 50.39 -59.20 -34.23
N GLU A 147 49.22 -59.71 -34.62
CA GLU A 147 48.92 -61.14 -34.66
C GLU A 147 49.97 -61.94 -35.47
N GLY A 148 50.44 -63.06 -34.92
CA GLY A 148 51.51 -63.90 -35.50
C GLY A 148 52.94 -63.40 -35.26
N GLY A 149 53.12 -62.23 -34.64
CA GLY A 149 54.42 -61.67 -34.26
C GLY A 149 55.08 -62.39 -33.09
N ALA A 150 56.42 -62.47 -33.07
CA ALA A 150 57.16 -63.13 -31.99
C ALA A 150 57.13 -62.30 -30.69
N CYS A 151 56.81 -62.94 -29.56
CA CYS A 151 56.71 -62.31 -28.24
C CYS A 151 57.47 -63.13 -27.18
N ALA A 152 57.71 -62.59 -25.99
CA ALA A 152 58.33 -63.30 -24.87
C ALA A 152 57.63 -62.95 -23.54
N SER A 153 57.51 -63.90 -22.62
CA SER A 153 56.80 -63.75 -21.34
C SER A 153 57.48 -62.82 -20.31
N HIS A 154 58.39 -61.95 -20.75
CA HIS A 154 59.00 -60.90 -19.93
C HIS A 154 58.50 -59.54 -20.43
N SER A 155 58.32 -58.61 -19.50
CA SER A 155 57.58 -57.32 -19.53
C SER A 155 57.92 -56.27 -20.61
N ALA A 156 58.58 -56.64 -21.71
CA ALA A 156 59.00 -55.74 -22.79
C ALA A 156 58.13 -55.83 -24.05
N TYR A 157 57.33 -56.89 -24.22
CA TYR A 157 56.50 -57.13 -25.41
C TYR A 157 55.02 -57.23 -25.04
N TYR A 158 54.16 -56.54 -25.80
CA TYR A 158 52.70 -56.50 -25.64
C TYR A 158 52.04 -56.85 -26.99
N CYS A 159 51.09 -57.78 -26.98
CA CYS A 159 50.36 -58.14 -28.19
C CYS A 159 49.26 -57.10 -28.45
N ARG A 160 49.20 -56.50 -29.65
CA ARG A 160 48.18 -55.51 -30.01
C ARG A 160 46.78 -56.11 -29.85
N ILE A 161 46.64 -57.38 -30.19
CA ILE A 161 45.43 -58.17 -30.04
C ILE A 161 45.82 -59.56 -29.48
N GLY A 162 45.14 -60.02 -28.42
CA GLY A 162 45.37 -61.32 -27.78
C GLY A 162 46.53 -61.39 -26.77
N THR A 163 47.02 -62.60 -26.48
CA THR A 163 48.12 -62.83 -25.50
C THR A 163 49.30 -63.59 -26.10
N CYS A 164 50.45 -63.47 -25.44
CA CYS A 164 51.69 -64.13 -25.88
C CYS A 164 51.69 -65.62 -25.51
N ILE A 165 51.49 -66.51 -26.49
CA ILE A 165 51.45 -67.96 -26.30
C ILE A 165 52.53 -68.62 -27.16
N ASP A 166 53.38 -69.45 -26.53
CA ASP A 166 54.52 -70.14 -27.17
C ASP A 166 55.46 -69.21 -27.95
N GLY A 167 55.58 -67.97 -27.50
CA GLY A 167 56.45 -66.98 -28.11
C GLY A 167 55.90 -66.34 -29.39
N THR A 168 54.58 -66.42 -29.61
CA THR A 168 53.87 -65.70 -30.68
C THR A 168 52.59 -65.04 -30.15
N CYS A 169 52.28 -63.83 -30.64
CA CYS A 169 51.02 -63.16 -30.34
C CYS A 169 49.88 -63.89 -31.06
N LYS A 170 48.92 -64.38 -30.27
CA LYS A 170 47.74 -65.09 -30.76
C LYS A 170 46.50 -64.46 -30.14
N LEU A 171 45.44 -64.30 -30.92
CA LEU A 171 44.12 -63.97 -30.39
C LEU A 171 43.76 -64.99 -29.31
N THR A 172 43.44 -64.49 -28.12
CA THR A 172 42.72 -65.30 -27.12
C THR A 172 41.32 -65.54 -27.70
N GLN A 173 40.72 -66.71 -27.46
CA GLN A 173 39.36 -67.07 -27.91
C GLN A 173 38.25 -66.18 -27.33
N GLN A 174 38.58 -64.98 -26.86
CA GLN A 174 37.74 -64.10 -26.04
C GLN A 174 37.23 -62.87 -26.82
N PHE A 175 37.76 -62.57 -28.00
CA PHE A 175 37.32 -61.45 -28.85
C PHE A 175 37.16 -61.91 -30.31
N VAL A 176 36.57 -63.09 -30.49
CA VAL A 176 36.11 -63.55 -31.81
C VAL A 176 34.81 -62.79 -32.09
N ASP A 177 34.66 -62.33 -33.31
CA ASP A 177 33.48 -61.64 -33.84
C ASP A 177 33.11 -62.45 -35.10
N SER A 178 31.94 -63.10 -35.07
CA SER A 178 31.61 -64.18 -36.01
C SER A 178 30.75 -63.72 -37.20
N ASP A 179 29.88 -62.75 -37.00
CA ASP A 179 29.04 -62.09 -38.03
C ASP A 179 29.67 -60.81 -38.58
N GLY A 180 30.66 -60.23 -37.89
CA GLY A 180 31.41 -59.06 -38.35
C GLY A 180 30.72 -57.74 -38.07
N ASP A 181 29.85 -57.69 -37.07
CA ASP A 181 29.08 -56.52 -36.65
C ASP A 181 29.87 -55.59 -35.69
N THR A 182 31.11 -55.96 -35.35
CA THR A 182 32.04 -55.29 -34.43
C THR A 182 31.83 -55.55 -32.95
N ILE A 183 30.87 -56.38 -32.57
CA ILE A 183 30.71 -56.90 -31.22
C ILE A 183 31.50 -58.23 -31.13
N ALA A 184 32.00 -58.56 -29.94
CA ALA A 184 32.69 -59.82 -29.75
C ALA A 184 31.71 -60.87 -29.23
N ASP A 185 31.82 -62.11 -29.72
CA ASP A 185 31.00 -63.26 -29.39
C ASP A 185 30.77 -63.43 -27.86
N ILE A 186 31.74 -63.00 -27.05
CA ILE A 186 31.65 -63.09 -25.59
C ILE A 186 30.63 -62.10 -24.99
N TYR A 187 30.50 -60.91 -25.58
CA TYR A 187 29.53 -59.89 -25.22
C TYR A 187 28.13 -60.28 -25.71
N GLU A 188 28.03 -60.94 -26.87
CA GLU A 188 26.77 -61.52 -27.41
C GLU A 188 26.36 -62.85 -26.73
N GLY A 189 26.95 -63.18 -25.58
CA GLY A 189 26.55 -64.34 -24.79
C GLY A 189 26.85 -65.71 -25.42
N ARG A 190 27.84 -65.82 -26.31
CA ARG A 190 28.24 -67.10 -26.91
C ARG A 190 28.66 -68.13 -25.86
N ASN A 191 28.08 -69.31 -25.95
CA ASN A 191 28.51 -70.46 -25.15
C ASN A 191 29.55 -71.32 -25.88
N PHE A 192 30.83 -71.09 -25.60
CA PHE A 192 31.95 -71.83 -26.21
C PHE A 192 31.97 -73.36 -25.94
N GLU A 193 31.21 -73.85 -24.95
CA GLU A 193 31.10 -75.29 -24.67
C GLU A 193 29.97 -75.95 -25.47
N ASN A 194 28.92 -75.19 -25.80
CA ASN A 194 27.78 -75.66 -26.57
C ASN A 194 27.02 -74.50 -27.23
N ASP A 195 27.22 -74.31 -28.54
CA ASP A 195 26.59 -73.24 -29.32
C ASP A 195 25.03 -73.26 -29.24
N SER A 196 24.42 -74.42 -28.94
CA SER A 196 22.95 -74.50 -28.77
C SER A 196 22.44 -73.90 -27.44
N LEU A 197 23.33 -73.36 -26.62
CA LEU A 197 23.04 -72.68 -25.36
C LEU A 197 23.58 -71.24 -25.38
N SER A 198 24.02 -70.74 -26.54
CA SER A 198 24.26 -69.32 -26.75
C SER A 198 22.96 -68.53 -26.57
N ARG A 199 23.08 -67.24 -26.25
CA ARG A 199 21.94 -66.32 -26.20
C ARG A 199 21.33 -66.16 -27.60
N ASP A 200 20.02 -65.94 -27.60
CA ASP A 200 19.11 -65.79 -28.75
C ASP A 200 18.01 -64.89 -28.18
N THR A 201 18.25 -63.58 -28.21
CA THR A 201 17.54 -62.56 -27.43
C THR A 201 16.12 -62.37 -27.94
N ASP A 202 15.94 -62.24 -29.25
CA ASP A 202 14.63 -62.10 -29.88
C ASP A 202 13.90 -63.44 -30.16
N GLY A 203 14.62 -64.57 -30.08
CA GLY A 203 14.07 -65.91 -30.21
C GLY A 203 13.76 -66.34 -31.64
N ASP A 204 14.38 -65.73 -32.65
CA ASP A 204 14.16 -66.07 -34.06
C ASP A 204 14.86 -67.37 -34.50
N GLY A 205 15.78 -67.86 -33.68
CA GLY A 205 16.54 -69.09 -33.88
C GLY A 205 17.95 -68.89 -34.46
N VAL A 206 18.37 -67.65 -34.68
CA VAL A 206 19.76 -67.22 -34.89
C VAL A 206 20.31 -66.78 -33.52
N PRO A 207 21.38 -67.40 -33.00
CA PRO A 207 21.98 -66.91 -31.76
C PRO A 207 22.64 -65.54 -31.96
N ASP A 208 22.57 -64.66 -30.96
CA ASP A 208 23.03 -63.25 -31.01
C ASP A 208 24.41 -63.09 -31.69
N TYR A 209 25.40 -63.91 -31.34
CA TYR A 209 26.75 -63.89 -31.95
C TYR A 209 26.83 -64.22 -33.46
N LEU A 210 25.69 -64.42 -34.11
CA LEU A 210 25.52 -64.63 -35.55
C LEU A 210 24.36 -63.81 -36.13
N ASP A 211 23.68 -63.02 -35.29
CA ASP A 211 22.60 -62.13 -35.69
C ASP A 211 23.16 -60.73 -35.97
N LEU A 212 22.45 -59.90 -36.72
CA LEU A 212 22.87 -58.52 -36.98
C LEU A 212 21.90 -57.49 -36.37
N ASP A 213 20.91 -58.00 -35.63
CA ASP A 213 19.75 -57.32 -35.03
C ASP A 213 19.23 -58.28 -33.93
N SER A 214 19.98 -58.36 -32.83
CA SER A 214 19.91 -59.40 -31.80
C SER A 214 18.62 -59.35 -30.96
N ASP A 215 18.05 -58.17 -30.75
CA ASP A 215 16.75 -57.97 -30.08
C ASP A 215 15.58 -57.79 -31.06
N GLY A 216 15.86 -57.65 -32.36
CA GLY A 216 14.88 -57.68 -33.43
C GLY A 216 14.09 -56.38 -33.58
N ASP A 217 14.64 -55.28 -33.13
CA ASP A 217 14.01 -53.96 -33.04
C ASP A 217 14.16 -53.13 -34.35
N THR A 218 14.97 -53.62 -35.29
CA THR A 218 15.33 -53.05 -36.61
C THR A 218 16.50 -52.04 -36.64
N ILE A 219 17.11 -51.78 -35.50
CA ILE A 219 18.41 -51.14 -35.36
C ILE A 219 19.49 -52.24 -35.46
N PRO A 220 20.58 -52.04 -36.23
CA PRO A 220 21.62 -53.06 -36.30
C PRO A 220 22.53 -53.02 -35.07
N ASP A 221 22.91 -54.19 -34.55
CA ASP A 221 23.80 -54.35 -33.39
C ASP A 221 25.06 -53.47 -33.47
N SER A 222 25.63 -53.35 -34.68
CA SER A 222 26.82 -52.52 -34.96
C SER A 222 26.66 -51.01 -34.68
N ILE A 223 25.42 -50.53 -34.61
CA ILE A 223 25.04 -49.15 -34.32
C ILE A 223 24.81 -49.00 -32.81
N GLU A 224 24.02 -49.89 -32.22
CA GLU A 224 23.67 -49.86 -30.79
C GLU A 224 24.85 -50.14 -29.89
N ALA A 225 25.82 -50.94 -30.35
CA ALA A 225 26.98 -51.33 -29.54
C ALA A 225 27.77 -50.15 -28.94
N GLY A 226 27.70 -48.94 -29.53
CA GLY A 226 28.39 -47.75 -29.01
C GLY A 226 29.92 -47.89 -28.89
N ASN A 227 30.51 -48.91 -29.53
CA ASN A 227 31.86 -49.39 -29.25
C ASN A 227 32.93 -48.82 -30.20
N GLU A 228 32.62 -47.75 -30.93
CA GLU A 228 33.45 -47.12 -31.97
C GLU A 228 34.00 -48.12 -33.03
N GLY A 229 33.30 -49.24 -33.27
CA GLY A 229 33.70 -50.30 -34.19
C GLY A 229 34.86 -51.17 -33.70
N ASN A 230 35.05 -51.27 -32.38
CA ASN A 230 36.14 -52.02 -31.77
C ASN A 230 35.62 -53.14 -30.84
N PRO A 231 35.70 -54.43 -31.26
CA PRO A 231 35.23 -55.59 -30.48
C PRO A 231 35.91 -55.81 -29.12
N ALA A 232 36.94 -55.03 -28.80
CA ALA A 232 37.61 -55.06 -27.50
C ALA A 232 37.07 -54.01 -26.51
N ILE A 233 36.12 -53.17 -26.92
CA ILE A 233 35.38 -52.23 -26.08
C ILE A 233 34.09 -52.93 -25.62
N GLU A 234 33.76 -52.81 -24.33
CA GLU A 234 32.49 -53.31 -23.80
C GLU A 234 31.36 -52.50 -24.46
N PRO A 235 30.33 -53.16 -25.02
CA PRO A 235 29.17 -52.46 -25.58
C PRO A 235 28.51 -51.54 -24.53
N ILE A 236 27.88 -50.47 -25.00
CA ILE A 236 27.14 -49.53 -24.16
C ILE A 236 25.90 -50.20 -23.54
N ASP A 237 25.52 -49.70 -22.37
CA ASP A 237 24.40 -50.11 -21.52
C ASP A 237 23.87 -48.79 -20.96
N SER A 238 22.91 -48.20 -21.68
CA SER A 238 22.50 -46.80 -21.54
C SER A 238 21.69 -46.56 -20.25
N ASP A 239 20.81 -47.49 -19.87
CA ASP A 239 20.02 -47.42 -18.63
C ASP A 239 20.71 -48.08 -17.40
N GLY A 240 21.76 -48.87 -17.62
CA GLY A 240 22.55 -49.52 -16.58
C GLY A 240 21.90 -50.76 -15.97
N ASP A 241 20.94 -51.40 -16.64
CA ASP A 241 20.22 -52.58 -16.16
C ASP A 241 21.00 -53.90 -16.30
N THR A 242 22.17 -53.84 -16.94
CA THR A 242 23.11 -54.94 -17.27
C THR A 242 22.84 -55.69 -18.57
N LEU A 243 21.83 -55.31 -19.34
CA LEU A 243 21.62 -55.68 -20.73
C LEU A 243 22.27 -54.60 -21.61
N PRO A 244 23.22 -54.94 -22.49
CA PRO A 244 23.76 -53.95 -23.41
C PRO A 244 22.71 -53.59 -24.47
N ASP A 245 22.75 -52.35 -24.96
CA ASP A 245 21.74 -51.75 -25.85
C ASP A 245 21.36 -52.64 -27.04
N PHE A 246 22.34 -53.24 -27.75
CA PHE A 246 22.09 -54.15 -28.88
C PHE A 246 21.33 -55.46 -28.54
N GLN A 247 21.03 -55.69 -27.26
CA GLN A 247 20.24 -56.81 -26.77
C GLN A 247 19.06 -56.35 -25.92
N ASP A 248 18.85 -55.05 -25.82
CA ASP A 248 17.84 -54.43 -24.98
C ASP A 248 16.78 -53.74 -25.85
N PRO A 249 15.54 -54.24 -25.88
CA PRO A 249 14.50 -53.62 -26.70
C PRO A 249 14.01 -52.23 -26.23
N ASP A 250 14.60 -51.66 -25.18
CA ASP A 250 14.30 -50.37 -24.51
C ASP A 250 15.60 -49.86 -23.84
N SER A 251 16.59 -49.50 -24.65
CA SER A 251 17.99 -49.25 -24.25
C SER A 251 18.17 -48.17 -23.20
N ASP A 252 17.32 -47.14 -23.20
CA ASP A 252 17.36 -46.05 -22.23
C ASP A 252 16.41 -46.28 -21.02
N GLY A 253 15.63 -47.36 -21.06
CA GLY A 253 14.72 -47.80 -20.01
C GLY A 253 13.58 -46.82 -19.74
N ASN A 254 13.24 -45.95 -20.69
CA ASN A 254 12.17 -44.96 -20.52
C ASN A 254 10.77 -45.60 -20.69
N GLY A 255 10.68 -46.79 -21.27
CA GLY A 255 9.44 -47.53 -21.51
C GLY A 255 8.89 -47.41 -22.93
N ILE A 256 9.62 -46.74 -23.82
CA ILE A 256 9.40 -46.66 -25.26
C ILE A 256 10.35 -47.69 -25.89
N PRO A 257 9.85 -48.60 -26.72
CA PRO A 257 10.74 -49.54 -27.38
C PRO A 257 11.60 -48.84 -28.44
N ASP A 258 12.90 -49.16 -28.49
CA ASP A 258 13.91 -48.65 -29.44
C ASP A 258 13.41 -48.68 -30.90
N SER A 259 12.64 -49.71 -31.24
CA SER A 259 11.95 -49.86 -32.53
C SER A 259 11.02 -48.68 -32.94
N PHE A 260 10.64 -47.80 -32.00
CA PHE A 260 9.88 -46.57 -32.24
C PHE A 260 10.76 -45.30 -32.21
N GLU A 261 11.86 -45.27 -31.46
CA GLU A 261 12.76 -44.11 -31.31
C GLU A 261 13.90 -44.10 -32.32
N GLY A 262 14.45 -45.27 -32.68
CA GLY A 262 15.69 -45.35 -33.44
C GLY A 262 15.63 -44.90 -34.89
N CYS A 263 14.51 -45.12 -35.62
CA CYS A 263 14.52 -45.04 -37.08
C CYS A 263 13.32 -44.34 -37.73
N ARG A 264 13.58 -43.20 -38.39
CA ARG A 264 12.62 -42.48 -39.25
C ARG A 264 12.75 -42.98 -40.69
N ASN A 265 12.07 -44.08 -41.03
CA ASN A 265 11.77 -44.33 -42.45
C ASN A 265 10.64 -43.35 -42.86
N PRO A 266 10.76 -42.55 -43.93
CA PRO A 266 9.66 -41.70 -44.41
C PRO A 266 8.39 -42.49 -44.80
N GLU A 267 8.49 -43.80 -45.07
CA GLU A 267 7.37 -44.72 -45.24
C GLU A 267 6.79 -45.26 -43.92
N LEU A 268 7.46 -45.04 -42.78
CA LEU A 268 7.07 -45.37 -41.41
C LEU A 268 6.85 -44.12 -40.51
N ALA A 269 6.76 -42.91 -41.08
CA ALA A 269 6.49 -41.70 -40.30
C ALA A 269 5.14 -41.79 -39.55
N TYR A 270 5.04 -41.14 -38.38
CA TYR A 270 3.78 -40.99 -37.63
C TYR A 270 2.67 -40.47 -38.54
N GLN A 271 1.66 -41.31 -38.78
CA GLN A 271 0.58 -41.04 -39.73
C GLN A 271 -0.74 -41.58 -39.19
N ASP A 272 -1.83 -40.81 -39.34
CA ASP A 272 -3.17 -41.19 -38.88
C ASP A 272 -3.23 -41.56 -37.36
N GLY A 273 -2.36 -40.98 -36.54
CA GLY A 273 -2.37 -41.12 -35.07
C GLY A 273 -1.79 -42.43 -34.54
N ALA A 274 -0.95 -43.13 -35.33
CA ALA A 274 -0.19 -44.28 -34.86
C ALA A 274 1.11 -44.49 -35.64
N TRP A 275 2.11 -45.09 -35.00
CA TRP A 275 3.31 -45.57 -35.68
C TRP A 275 3.05 -46.86 -36.50
N PRO A 276 3.51 -46.92 -37.76
CA PRO A 276 3.59 -48.18 -38.52
C PRO A 276 4.51 -49.18 -37.83
N LYS A 277 4.15 -50.47 -37.83
CA LYS A 277 4.95 -51.51 -37.15
C LYS A 277 6.28 -51.79 -37.88
N PRO A 278 7.42 -51.81 -37.18
CA PRO A 278 8.71 -52.28 -37.72
C PRO A 278 8.65 -53.74 -38.21
N ASP A 279 9.47 -54.08 -39.22
CA ASP A 279 9.60 -55.45 -39.75
C ASP A 279 11.06 -55.74 -40.11
N LYS A 280 11.77 -56.45 -39.22
CA LYS A 280 13.19 -56.83 -39.39
C LYS A 280 13.49 -57.66 -40.64
N ASN A 281 12.49 -58.29 -41.26
CA ASN A 281 12.67 -59.04 -42.50
C ASN A 281 12.66 -58.14 -43.74
N ASN A 282 12.36 -56.84 -43.58
CA ASN A 282 12.38 -55.88 -44.65
C ASN A 282 13.70 -55.09 -44.63
N PRO A 283 14.62 -55.30 -45.59
CA PRO A 283 15.88 -54.56 -45.63
C PRO A 283 15.70 -53.05 -45.91
N ASP A 284 14.50 -52.60 -46.31
CA ASP A 284 14.15 -51.18 -46.39
C ASP A 284 13.78 -50.57 -45.02
N HIS A 285 13.68 -51.40 -43.96
CA HIS A 285 13.35 -50.99 -42.59
C HIS A 285 14.55 -51.01 -41.63
N LEU A 286 15.73 -51.47 -42.06
CA LEU A 286 16.94 -51.47 -41.23
C LEU A 286 17.49 -50.04 -41.06
N CYS A 287 17.77 -49.66 -39.81
CA CYS A 287 18.37 -48.36 -39.49
C CYS A 287 19.80 -48.25 -40.02
N ALA A 288 20.11 -47.20 -40.76
CA ALA A 288 21.49 -46.89 -41.15
C ALA A 288 22.03 -45.64 -40.46
N GLU A 289 21.14 -44.74 -40.03
CA GLU A 289 21.45 -43.51 -39.32
C GLU A 289 20.35 -43.32 -38.26
N PRO A 290 20.67 -43.55 -36.97
CA PRO A 290 19.76 -43.24 -35.88
C PRO A 290 19.38 -41.78 -35.83
N ILE A 291 18.22 -41.50 -35.25
CA ILE A 291 17.76 -40.15 -34.98
C ILE A 291 18.47 -39.64 -33.71
N ASP A 292 18.80 -38.36 -33.72
CA ASP A 292 19.32 -37.57 -32.59
C ASP A 292 18.56 -36.23 -32.69
N THR A 293 17.45 -36.14 -31.95
CA THR A 293 16.43 -35.10 -32.14
C THR A 293 16.90 -33.75 -31.61
N ASP A 294 17.55 -33.69 -30.44
CA ASP A 294 18.12 -32.47 -29.86
C ASP A 294 19.54 -32.13 -30.40
N GLY A 295 20.19 -33.07 -31.09
CA GLY A 295 21.51 -32.91 -31.68
C GLY A 295 22.66 -32.95 -30.67
N ASN A 296 22.44 -33.53 -29.49
CA ASN A 296 23.44 -33.61 -28.42
C ASN A 296 24.50 -34.72 -28.68
N GLY A 297 24.25 -35.60 -29.65
CA GLY A 297 25.13 -36.69 -30.06
C GLY A 297 24.85 -38.04 -29.39
N VAL A 298 23.77 -38.13 -28.60
CA VAL A 298 23.12 -39.36 -28.14
C VAL A 298 21.94 -39.61 -29.08
N ALA A 299 21.75 -40.87 -29.50
CA ALA A 299 20.63 -41.20 -30.37
C ALA A 299 19.35 -41.35 -29.53
N ASP A 300 18.17 -41.11 -30.13
CA ASP A 300 16.90 -41.07 -29.40
C ASP A 300 16.62 -42.36 -28.60
N PHE A 301 16.94 -43.54 -29.16
CA PHE A 301 16.78 -44.82 -28.45
C PHE A 301 17.72 -45.00 -27.24
N GLN A 302 18.70 -44.12 -27.07
CA GLN A 302 19.65 -44.07 -25.96
C GLN A 302 19.49 -42.81 -25.10
N ASP A 303 18.53 -41.94 -25.42
CA ASP A 303 18.32 -40.65 -24.78
C ASP A 303 16.97 -40.61 -24.06
N PHE A 304 16.98 -40.16 -22.80
CA PHE A 304 15.82 -40.17 -21.92
C PHE A 304 14.92 -38.91 -22.06
N ASP A 305 15.37 -37.96 -22.88
CA ASP A 305 14.78 -36.64 -23.17
C ASP A 305 15.16 -36.27 -24.62
N ASN A 306 14.46 -36.85 -25.59
CA ASN A 306 14.87 -36.82 -26.99
C ASN A 306 14.96 -35.42 -27.61
N ASP A 307 14.11 -34.49 -27.19
CA ASP A 307 14.13 -33.10 -27.68
C ASP A 307 14.93 -32.14 -26.78
N GLY A 308 15.44 -32.64 -25.65
CA GLY A 308 16.35 -31.94 -24.76
C GLY A 308 15.71 -30.74 -24.06
N ASP A 309 14.39 -30.73 -23.91
CA ASP A 309 13.65 -29.61 -23.34
C ASP A 309 13.60 -29.64 -21.80
N GLY A 310 14.05 -30.75 -21.20
CA GLY A 310 14.10 -30.99 -19.76
C GLY A 310 12.96 -31.84 -19.23
N ALA A 311 12.14 -32.43 -20.10
CA ALA A 311 11.19 -33.47 -19.75
C ALA A 311 11.56 -34.81 -20.35
N ASN A 312 11.14 -35.87 -19.66
CA ASN A 312 11.46 -37.22 -20.09
C ASN A 312 10.35 -37.74 -21.01
N ASP A 313 10.72 -38.51 -22.03
CA ASP A 313 9.79 -38.91 -23.09
C ASP A 313 8.56 -39.65 -22.56
N ASN A 314 8.72 -40.48 -21.53
CA ASN A 314 7.61 -41.21 -20.92
C ASN A 314 6.57 -40.33 -20.21
N ILE A 315 6.94 -39.11 -19.81
CA ILE A 315 6.05 -38.09 -19.26
C ILE A 315 5.29 -37.42 -20.42
N GLU A 316 5.97 -37.08 -21.51
CA GLU A 316 5.39 -36.39 -22.67
C GLU A 316 4.48 -37.30 -23.48
N ILE A 317 4.88 -38.55 -23.71
CA ILE A 317 4.03 -39.56 -24.38
C ILE A 317 2.75 -39.80 -23.62
N ALA A 318 2.82 -39.88 -22.29
CA ALA A 318 1.61 -40.00 -21.47
C ALA A 318 0.73 -38.74 -21.58
N GLY A 319 1.31 -37.61 -21.96
CA GLY A 319 0.70 -36.29 -21.97
C GLY A 319 0.48 -35.76 -20.56
N PHE A 320 1.49 -35.95 -19.69
CA PHE A 320 1.36 -35.93 -18.24
C PHE A 320 0.75 -34.68 -17.64
N THR A 321 0.05 -34.90 -16.54
CA THR A 321 -0.74 -33.93 -15.79
C THR A 321 -0.76 -34.23 -14.30
N VAL A 322 -0.83 -33.15 -13.52
CA VAL A 322 -0.59 -33.00 -12.07
C VAL A 322 -1.11 -34.13 -11.16
N VAL A 323 -0.31 -34.48 -10.15
CA VAL A 323 -0.74 -35.32 -9.02
C VAL A 323 -1.55 -34.48 -8.03
N VAL A 324 -2.89 -34.53 -8.12
CA VAL A 324 -3.76 -33.89 -7.13
C VAL A 324 -4.04 -34.88 -6.00
N GLY A 325 -3.45 -34.65 -4.82
CA GLY A 325 -3.77 -35.42 -3.62
C GLY A 325 -3.38 -36.91 -3.70
N ASN A 326 -2.24 -37.23 -4.33
CA ASN A 326 -1.74 -38.59 -4.60
C ASN A 326 -2.55 -39.39 -5.65
N GLU A 327 -3.45 -38.75 -6.38
CA GLU A 327 -4.13 -39.34 -7.54
C GLU A 327 -3.52 -38.74 -8.81
N VAL A 328 -3.00 -39.59 -9.70
CA VAL A 328 -2.66 -39.18 -11.06
C VAL A 328 -3.98 -39.06 -11.80
N VAL A 329 -4.36 -37.82 -12.13
CA VAL A 329 -5.56 -37.53 -12.92
C VAL A 329 -5.06 -37.20 -14.32
N ALA A 330 -5.72 -37.73 -15.36
CA ALA A 330 -5.52 -37.18 -16.71
C ALA A 330 -6.05 -35.74 -16.68
N GLY A 331 -5.16 -34.77 -16.87
CA GLY A 331 -5.41 -33.34 -16.66
C GLY A 331 -5.68 -32.62 -17.96
N ARG A 332 -5.42 -33.24 -19.11
CA ARG A 332 -5.99 -32.76 -20.38
C ARG A 332 -7.43 -33.24 -20.53
N HIS A 333 -8.30 -32.29 -20.89
CA HIS A 333 -9.71 -32.52 -21.15
C HIS A 333 -10.00 -32.47 -22.65
N CYS A 334 -10.23 -33.64 -23.26
CA CYS A 334 -10.70 -33.79 -24.62
C CYS A 334 -12.22 -33.59 -24.63
N ASP A 335 -12.72 -32.51 -25.23
CA ASP A 335 -14.16 -32.18 -25.24
C ASP A 335 -14.78 -32.12 -23.81
N GLY A 336 -14.00 -31.67 -22.82
CA GLY A 336 -14.46 -31.52 -21.44
C GLY A 336 -14.51 -32.83 -20.62
N VAL A 337 -13.83 -33.90 -21.07
CA VAL A 337 -13.59 -35.11 -20.28
C VAL A 337 -12.10 -35.49 -20.30
N PRO A 338 -11.57 -36.11 -19.22
CA PRO A 338 -10.18 -36.54 -19.19
C PRO A 338 -9.84 -37.44 -20.40
N CYS A 339 -8.78 -37.08 -21.13
CA CYS A 339 -8.27 -37.86 -22.26
C CYS A 339 -7.70 -39.20 -21.76
N ALA A 340 -7.56 -40.17 -22.68
CA ALA A 340 -6.74 -41.34 -22.39
C ALA A 340 -5.26 -40.93 -22.42
N PHE A 341 -4.44 -41.52 -21.56
CA PHE A 341 -2.99 -41.39 -21.65
C PHE A 341 -2.52 -41.88 -23.03
N GLY A 342 -1.54 -41.17 -23.60
CA GLY A 342 -0.84 -41.67 -24.79
C GLY A 342 -0.04 -42.93 -24.47
N THR A 343 0.36 -43.63 -25.51
CA THR A 343 1.23 -44.81 -25.45
C THR A 343 2.32 -44.66 -26.50
N PRO A 344 3.43 -45.41 -26.43
CA PRO A 344 4.44 -45.39 -27.47
C PRO A 344 3.87 -45.55 -28.89
N GLU A 345 2.82 -46.34 -29.08
CA GLU A 345 2.19 -46.52 -30.41
C GLU A 345 1.31 -45.36 -30.85
N THR A 346 0.77 -44.59 -29.90
CA THR A 346 -0.10 -43.42 -30.11
C THR A 346 0.32 -42.32 -29.13
N PRO A 347 1.51 -41.72 -29.32
CA PRO A 347 2.01 -40.69 -28.41
C PRO A 347 1.16 -39.43 -28.52
N TRP A 348 1.27 -38.56 -27.52
CA TRP A 348 0.57 -37.29 -27.55
C TRP A 348 1.21 -36.33 -28.56
N ASP A 349 0.39 -35.47 -29.14
CA ASP A 349 0.71 -34.45 -30.16
C ASP A 349 -0.27 -33.29 -29.90
N ALA A 350 0.18 -32.28 -29.14
CA ALA A 350 -0.70 -31.27 -28.56
C ALA A 350 -1.22 -30.26 -29.59
N ASP A 351 -0.37 -29.83 -30.53
CA ASP A 351 -0.74 -28.89 -31.59
C ASP A 351 -1.32 -29.59 -32.85
N GLY A 352 -1.15 -30.91 -32.95
CA GLY A 352 -1.67 -31.74 -34.03
C GLY A 352 -0.87 -31.62 -35.32
N ASP A 353 0.39 -31.21 -35.27
CA ASP A 353 1.25 -31.02 -36.42
C ASP A 353 1.94 -32.29 -36.93
N THR A 354 1.69 -33.43 -36.27
CA THR A 354 2.25 -34.76 -36.52
C THR A 354 3.66 -35.00 -35.99
N ILE A 355 4.20 -34.08 -35.20
CA ILE A 355 5.40 -34.27 -34.38
C ILE A 355 4.92 -34.50 -32.94
N PRO A 356 5.10 -35.70 -32.37
CA PRO A 356 4.73 -35.95 -30.98
C PRO A 356 5.45 -35.03 -29.98
N ASP A 357 4.82 -34.75 -28.84
CA ASP A 357 5.32 -33.83 -27.80
C ASP A 357 6.76 -34.17 -27.38
N TYR A 358 7.11 -35.46 -27.20
CA TYR A 358 8.45 -35.92 -26.79
C TYR A 358 9.57 -35.69 -27.83
N LEU A 359 9.20 -35.21 -29.03
CA LEU A 359 10.12 -34.85 -30.10
C LEU A 359 9.99 -33.36 -30.48
N SER A 360 9.28 -32.57 -29.67
CA SER A 360 8.92 -31.20 -29.98
C SER A 360 9.36 -30.24 -28.88
N THR A 361 10.33 -29.39 -29.20
CA THR A 361 10.79 -28.31 -28.31
C THR A 361 9.76 -27.18 -28.06
N ASP A 362 8.58 -27.28 -28.65
CA ASP A 362 7.46 -26.31 -28.64
C ASP A 362 6.18 -27.13 -28.88
N SER A 363 5.68 -27.80 -27.83
CA SER A 363 4.66 -28.85 -27.94
C SER A 363 3.29 -28.32 -28.37
N ASP A 364 2.93 -27.11 -27.97
CA ASP A 364 1.63 -26.51 -28.30
C ASP A 364 1.65 -25.59 -29.54
N GLY A 365 2.85 -25.35 -30.09
CA GLY A 365 3.06 -24.65 -31.35
C GLY A 365 2.81 -23.15 -31.27
N ASP A 366 2.89 -22.56 -30.08
CA ASP A 366 2.59 -21.15 -29.84
C ASP A 366 3.82 -20.23 -30.05
N THR A 367 5.00 -20.80 -30.31
CA THR A 367 6.33 -20.16 -30.48
C THR A 367 7.07 -19.81 -29.18
N ILE A 368 6.60 -20.27 -28.04
CA ILE A 368 7.31 -20.32 -26.77
C ILE A 368 7.91 -21.72 -26.64
N PRO A 369 9.22 -21.84 -26.38
CA PRO A 369 9.80 -23.15 -26.18
C PRO A 369 9.39 -23.75 -24.84
N ASP A 370 9.16 -25.05 -24.81
CA ASP A 370 8.76 -25.81 -23.63
C ASP A 370 9.74 -25.67 -22.45
N VAL A 371 11.03 -25.46 -22.71
CA VAL A 371 12.03 -25.14 -21.66
C VAL A 371 11.72 -23.82 -20.91
N ILE A 372 11.01 -22.89 -21.54
CA ILE A 372 10.55 -21.63 -20.94
C ILE A 372 9.26 -21.87 -20.15
N GLU A 373 8.31 -22.64 -20.69
CA GLU A 373 6.98 -22.95 -20.10
C GLU A 373 7.01 -24.01 -18.99
N SER A 374 7.96 -24.93 -19.06
CA SER A 374 8.29 -25.92 -18.05
C SER A 374 7.05 -26.67 -17.53
N TYR A 375 7.08 -27.11 -16.27
CA TYR A 375 6.01 -27.88 -15.61
C TYR A 375 5.04 -27.01 -14.81
N TYR A 376 4.80 -25.77 -15.24
CA TYR A 376 3.83 -24.88 -14.61
C TYR A 376 2.42 -25.15 -15.13
N ASP A 377 1.41 -24.87 -14.30
CA ASP A 377 -0.02 -24.90 -14.61
C ASP A 377 -0.57 -23.59 -14.07
N SER A 378 -0.39 -22.52 -14.84
CA SER A 378 -0.51 -21.14 -14.37
C SER A 378 -1.93 -20.79 -13.97
N ASN A 379 -2.95 -21.29 -14.69
CA ASN A 379 -4.35 -21.08 -14.37
C ASN A 379 -4.99 -22.18 -13.48
N GLY A 380 -4.27 -23.29 -13.23
CA GLY A 380 -4.70 -24.39 -12.37
C GLY A 380 -5.82 -25.25 -12.97
N ASP A 381 -5.97 -25.26 -14.29
CA ASP A 381 -7.00 -26.03 -15.00
C ASP A 381 -6.60 -27.49 -15.24
N GLY A 382 -5.34 -27.84 -14.95
CA GLY A 382 -4.77 -29.17 -15.06
C GLY A 382 -4.05 -29.45 -16.37
N ILE A 383 -3.97 -28.47 -17.27
CA ILE A 383 -3.12 -28.47 -18.47
C ILE A 383 -1.84 -27.72 -18.10
N LEU A 384 -0.67 -28.30 -18.41
CA LEU A 384 0.60 -27.59 -18.20
C LEU A 384 0.75 -26.48 -19.23
N ASP A 385 1.45 -25.41 -18.87
CA ASP A 385 1.71 -24.24 -19.73
C ASP A 385 2.23 -24.68 -21.11
N ARG A 386 3.23 -25.57 -21.17
CA ARG A 386 3.82 -26.12 -22.41
C ARG A 386 2.86 -26.86 -23.34
N TYR A 387 1.61 -27.02 -22.94
CA TYR A 387 0.54 -27.70 -23.66
C TYR A 387 -0.68 -26.79 -23.87
N SER A 388 -0.55 -25.49 -23.62
CA SER A 388 -1.64 -24.53 -23.49
C SER A 388 -1.39 -23.25 -24.27
N LEU A 389 -2.22 -23.01 -25.29
CA LEU A 389 -2.21 -21.75 -26.05
C LEU A 389 -2.66 -20.50 -25.26
N ASP A 390 -3.01 -20.64 -23.98
CA ASP A 390 -3.58 -19.64 -23.06
C ASP A 390 -3.33 -20.08 -21.60
N SER A 391 -2.06 -20.03 -21.18
CA SER A 391 -1.55 -20.59 -19.92
C SER A 391 -2.16 -19.96 -18.67
N ASP A 392 -2.44 -18.66 -18.69
CA ASP A 392 -3.04 -17.94 -17.56
C ASP A 392 -4.58 -17.82 -17.64
N GLY A 393 -5.17 -18.23 -18.78
CA GLY A 393 -6.61 -18.31 -18.98
C GLY A 393 -7.30 -16.94 -19.09
N ASP A 394 -6.58 -15.91 -19.50
CA ASP A 394 -7.12 -14.55 -19.69
C ASP A 394 -7.77 -14.35 -21.08
N ALA A 395 -7.66 -15.34 -21.98
CA ALA A 395 -8.13 -15.33 -23.36
C ALA A 395 -7.30 -14.50 -24.36
N ILE A 396 -6.12 -14.02 -23.96
CA ILE A 396 -5.03 -13.56 -24.80
C ILE A 396 -4.10 -14.77 -25.01
N PRO A 397 -3.86 -15.22 -26.26
CA PRO A 397 -2.96 -16.34 -26.47
C PRO A 397 -1.53 -16.00 -26.08
N ASP A 398 -0.82 -16.95 -25.47
CA ASP A 398 0.57 -16.85 -24.99
C ASP A 398 1.52 -16.22 -26.04
N GLY A 399 1.50 -16.76 -27.26
CA GLY A 399 2.26 -16.22 -28.39
C GLY A 399 1.95 -14.76 -28.79
N ALA A 400 0.83 -14.18 -28.33
CA ALA A 400 0.44 -12.79 -28.55
C ALA A 400 0.93 -11.82 -27.46
N GLU A 401 1.43 -12.31 -26.34
CA GLU A 401 1.92 -11.51 -25.20
C GLU A 401 3.39 -11.13 -25.36
N ARG A 402 3.62 -10.43 -26.47
CA ARG A 402 4.94 -10.01 -26.92
C ARG A 402 5.01 -8.49 -27.07
N ASP A 403 6.21 -7.95 -26.92
CA ASP A 403 6.46 -6.54 -27.25
C ASP A 403 6.36 -6.28 -28.77
N ALA A 404 6.49 -5.02 -29.16
CA ALA A 404 6.44 -4.62 -30.57
C ALA A 404 7.59 -5.22 -31.42
N GLU A 405 8.64 -5.73 -30.77
CA GLU A 405 9.79 -6.38 -31.35
C GLU A 405 9.65 -7.91 -31.41
N GLY A 406 8.61 -8.49 -30.80
CA GLY A 406 8.33 -9.93 -30.76
C GLY A 406 8.97 -10.67 -29.58
N ASN A 407 9.52 -9.97 -28.59
CA ASN A 407 10.06 -10.60 -27.38
C ASN A 407 8.95 -10.85 -26.36
N LEU A 408 9.05 -11.94 -25.60
CA LEU A 408 8.12 -12.24 -24.52
C LEU A 408 8.12 -11.11 -23.48
N LEU A 409 6.91 -10.72 -23.08
CA LEU A 409 6.72 -9.75 -22.02
C LEU A 409 7.05 -10.38 -20.67
N THR A 410 7.66 -9.58 -19.81
CA THR A 410 7.97 -9.97 -18.44
C THR A 410 7.67 -8.82 -17.52
N TYR A 411 7.29 -9.16 -16.30
CA TYR A 411 7.11 -8.22 -15.22
C TYR A 411 7.95 -8.58 -14.02
N THR A 412 8.43 -7.53 -13.35
CA THR A 412 9.17 -7.67 -12.11
C THR A 412 8.29 -7.17 -10.97
N SER A 413 7.87 -8.09 -10.10
CA SER A 413 7.09 -7.74 -8.92
C SER A 413 7.87 -6.78 -7.99
N PRO A 414 7.19 -6.08 -7.06
CA PRO A 414 7.87 -5.22 -6.08
C PRO A 414 8.91 -5.96 -5.22
N GLU A 415 8.77 -7.28 -5.07
CA GLU A 415 9.69 -8.17 -4.36
C GLU A 415 10.91 -8.56 -5.21
N GLY A 416 10.95 -8.19 -6.49
CA GLY A 416 12.02 -8.48 -7.44
C GLY A 416 11.90 -9.83 -8.16
N LEU A 417 10.73 -10.47 -8.13
CA LEU A 417 10.46 -11.71 -8.88
C LEU A 417 10.10 -11.36 -10.31
N VAL A 418 10.76 -12.00 -11.28
CA VAL A 418 10.46 -11.85 -12.70
C VAL A 418 9.52 -12.96 -13.13
N THR A 419 8.35 -12.59 -13.67
CA THR A 419 7.34 -13.51 -14.20
C THR A 419 7.10 -13.18 -15.68
N TYR A 420 6.86 -14.20 -16.50
CA TYR A 420 6.43 -14.02 -17.89
C TYR A 420 4.93 -13.69 -17.93
N CYS A 421 4.53 -12.83 -18.87
CA CYS A 421 3.14 -12.37 -18.92
C CYS A 421 2.16 -13.48 -19.25
N PHE A 422 2.52 -14.44 -20.11
CA PHE A 422 1.69 -15.62 -20.39
C PHE A 422 1.38 -16.51 -19.18
N ARG A 423 2.02 -16.27 -18.04
CA ARG A 423 1.73 -16.94 -16.78
C ARG A 423 0.97 -16.08 -15.78
N SER A 424 0.56 -14.89 -16.17
CA SER A 424 0.09 -13.85 -15.27
C SER A 424 -0.97 -13.01 -15.95
N ARG A 425 -2.21 -13.26 -15.52
CA ARG A 425 -3.41 -12.56 -15.99
C ARG A 425 -3.42 -11.04 -15.75
N ASP A 426 -2.42 -10.51 -15.07
CA ASP A 426 -2.21 -9.10 -14.72
C ASP A 426 -0.71 -8.82 -14.88
N CYS A 427 -0.29 -8.80 -16.14
CA CYS A 427 1.10 -8.78 -16.57
C CYS A 427 1.87 -7.62 -15.97
N ASP A 428 1.26 -6.48 -15.68
CA ASP A 428 1.95 -5.35 -15.06
C ASP A 428 1.68 -5.15 -13.56
N GLY A 429 0.83 -5.99 -13.00
CA GLY A 429 0.49 -6.04 -11.58
C GLY A 429 -0.20 -4.78 -11.06
N ASP A 430 -0.86 -4.01 -11.92
CA ASP A 430 -1.62 -2.82 -11.53
C ASP A 430 -3.01 -3.16 -10.96
N GLY A 431 -3.44 -4.41 -11.14
CA GLY A 431 -4.72 -4.94 -10.67
C GLY A 431 -5.82 -4.93 -11.72
N VAL A 432 -5.57 -4.50 -12.95
CA VAL A 432 -6.46 -4.67 -14.09
C VAL A 432 -6.00 -5.93 -14.84
N PRO A 433 -6.89 -6.92 -15.02
CA PRO A 433 -6.56 -8.05 -15.89
C PRO A 433 -6.24 -7.58 -17.30
N ASP A 434 -5.26 -8.20 -17.94
CA ASP A 434 -4.82 -7.92 -19.31
C ASP A 434 -6.01 -7.97 -20.30
N ASP A 435 -6.96 -8.88 -20.08
CA ASP A 435 -8.20 -9.03 -20.87
C ASP A 435 -9.21 -7.88 -20.70
N GLU A 436 -9.13 -7.16 -19.57
CA GLU A 436 -9.93 -5.97 -19.26
C GLU A 436 -9.24 -4.66 -19.66
N GLU A 437 -7.98 -4.73 -20.10
CA GLU A 437 -7.17 -3.57 -20.38
C GLU A 437 -7.49 -2.85 -21.72
N PRO A 438 -7.34 -1.52 -21.76
CA PRO A 438 -7.64 -0.74 -22.95
C PRO A 438 -6.50 -0.65 -23.96
N ASN A 439 -6.80 -1.01 -25.21
CA ASN A 439 -5.92 -0.66 -26.33
C ASN A 439 -5.96 0.85 -26.65
N CYS A 440 -5.07 1.62 -26.02
CA CYS A 440 -4.95 3.06 -26.20
C CYS A 440 -4.17 3.42 -27.50
N GLY A 441 -4.89 3.46 -28.62
CA GLY A 441 -4.35 3.97 -29.88
C GLY A 441 -3.53 2.96 -30.70
N GLY A 442 -3.79 1.67 -30.54
CA GLY A 442 -3.09 0.58 -31.24
C GLY A 442 -1.85 0.08 -30.49
N VAL A 443 -1.67 0.49 -29.23
CA VAL A 443 -0.64 -0.01 -28.33
C VAL A 443 -1.34 -0.88 -27.29
N SER A 444 -0.93 -2.13 -27.17
CA SER A 444 -1.38 -2.98 -26.07
C SER A 444 -0.90 -2.35 -24.76
N SER A 445 -1.82 -2.14 -23.82
CA SER A 445 -1.47 -1.64 -22.51
C SER A 445 -1.02 -2.75 -21.57
N ILE A 446 -1.14 -4.03 -21.94
CA ILE A 446 -0.97 -5.21 -21.04
C ILE A 446 0.27 -5.20 -20.15
N ASN A 447 1.32 -4.45 -20.51
CA ASN A 447 2.53 -4.29 -19.71
C ASN A 447 2.78 -2.86 -19.21
N ARG A 448 1.73 -2.04 -19.06
CA ARG A 448 1.78 -0.61 -18.79
C ARG A 448 0.77 -0.23 -17.70
N PRO A 449 1.24 -0.06 -16.45
CA PRO A 449 0.36 0.26 -15.32
C PRO A 449 -0.33 1.63 -15.39
N ASP A 450 -0.08 2.41 -16.45
CA ASP A 450 -0.55 3.76 -16.73
C ASP A 450 -0.48 3.94 -18.25
N ALA A 451 -1.57 3.57 -18.93
CA ALA A 451 -1.64 3.43 -20.37
C ALA A 451 -1.45 4.76 -21.11
N ASP A 452 -1.92 5.88 -20.56
CA ASP A 452 -1.82 7.20 -21.17
C ASP A 452 -0.67 8.08 -20.64
N GLY A 453 -0.02 7.65 -19.56
CA GLY A 453 1.17 8.24 -18.98
C GLY A 453 0.91 9.54 -18.22
N ASP A 454 -0.31 9.75 -17.71
CA ASP A 454 -0.67 10.94 -16.94
C ASP A 454 -0.29 10.88 -15.45
N GLY A 455 0.18 9.71 -15.00
CA GLY A 455 0.64 9.42 -13.65
C GLY A 455 -0.42 8.81 -12.73
N TYR A 456 -1.59 8.40 -13.24
CA TYR A 456 -2.58 7.62 -12.51
C TYR A 456 -2.67 6.19 -13.05
N PRO A 457 -2.72 5.17 -12.18
CA PRO A 457 -2.83 3.80 -12.67
C PRO A 457 -4.18 3.48 -13.33
N ASP A 458 -4.18 2.59 -14.32
CA ASP A 458 -5.36 2.20 -15.08
C ASP A 458 -6.47 1.69 -14.17
N ALA A 459 -6.12 0.89 -13.16
CA ALA A 459 -7.06 0.43 -12.12
C ALA A 459 -7.83 1.58 -11.45
N SER A 460 -7.12 2.65 -11.08
CA SER A 460 -7.70 3.84 -10.43
C SER A 460 -8.57 4.65 -11.41
N GLU A 461 -8.19 4.71 -12.67
CA GLU A 461 -8.93 5.40 -13.72
C GLU A 461 -10.20 4.66 -14.14
N ILE A 462 -10.14 3.34 -14.29
CA ILE A 462 -11.32 2.49 -14.53
C ILE A 462 -12.32 2.67 -13.38
N ALA A 463 -11.86 2.68 -12.13
CA ALA A 463 -12.71 2.91 -10.97
C ALA A 463 -13.37 4.30 -11.00
N ALA A 464 -12.60 5.34 -11.32
CA ALA A 464 -13.10 6.70 -11.48
C ALA A 464 -14.10 6.81 -12.64
N GLY A 465 -13.83 6.18 -13.78
CA GLY A 465 -14.71 6.11 -14.94
C GLY A 465 -16.04 5.40 -14.62
N LYS A 466 -15.99 4.20 -14.02
CA LYS A 466 -17.18 3.44 -13.58
C LYS A 466 -18.01 4.29 -12.62
N TYR A 467 -17.37 4.96 -11.66
CA TYR A 467 -18.06 5.83 -10.70
C TYR A 467 -18.69 7.06 -11.37
N ALA A 468 -17.97 7.71 -12.28
CA ALA A 468 -18.44 8.89 -13.01
C ALA A 468 -19.62 8.59 -13.93
N ILE A 469 -19.63 7.44 -14.63
CA ILE A 469 -20.74 6.98 -15.47
C ILE A 469 -22.02 6.81 -14.66
N VAL A 470 -21.93 6.18 -13.48
CA VAL A 470 -23.09 5.94 -12.60
C VAL A 470 -23.64 7.23 -12.01
N HIS A 471 -22.78 8.19 -11.66
CA HIS A 471 -23.17 9.38 -10.91
C HIS A 471 -23.28 10.66 -11.76
N GLY A 472 -22.89 10.62 -13.04
CA GLY A 472 -22.95 11.77 -13.96
C GLY A 472 -22.03 12.93 -13.57
N LEU A 473 -20.83 12.63 -13.08
CA LEU A 473 -19.99 13.56 -12.29
C LEU A 473 -19.04 14.46 -13.07
N LEU A 474 -19.35 14.83 -14.30
CA LEU A 474 -18.52 15.77 -15.06
C LEU A 474 -19.34 16.94 -15.58
N ASP A 475 -18.91 18.15 -15.21
CA ASP A 475 -19.51 19.41 -15.63
C ASP A 475 -19.37 19.61 -17.16
N GLY A 476 -20.32 19.08 -17.91
CA GLY A 476 -20.42 19.27 -19.36
C GLY A 476 -19.47 18.43 -20.22
N ARG A 477 -18.69 17.51 -19.63
CA ARG A 477 -17.96 16.45 -20.34
C ARG A 477 -18.75 15.15 -20.21
N THR A 478 -18.94 14.42 -21.30
CA THR A 478 -19.59 13.12 -21.26
C THR A 478 -18.51 12.04 -21.22
N ILE A 479 -18.36 11.34 -20.10
CA ILE A 479 -17.74 10.00 -20.10
C ILE A 479 -18.83 9.03 -20.56
N SER A 480 -18.57 8.36 -21.67
CA SER A 480 -19.43 7.34 -22.26
C SER A 480 -18.87 5.93 -22.06
N SER A 481 -17.56 5.82 -21.86
CA SER A 481 -16.82 4.60 -21.57
C SER A 481 -15.74 4.86 -20.53
N VAL A 482 -15.36 3.84 -19.75
CA VAL A 482 -14.18 3.92 -18.86
C VAL A 482 -12.91 4.26 -19.65
N PHE A 483 -12.83 3.87 -20.91
CA PHE A 483 -11.69 4.20 -21.78
C PHE A 483 -11.54 5.70 -22.10
N ASP A 484 -12.59 6.51 -21.87
CA ASP A 484 -12.51 7.96 -22.07
C ASP A 484 -11.60 8.65 -21.03
N ILE A 485 -11.39 8.00 -19.87
CA ILE A 485 -10.44 8.42 -18.84
C ILE A 485 -9.09 7.72 -19.06
N VAL A 486 -9.07 6.38 -19.11
CA VAL A 486 -7.81 5.59 -19.19
C VAL A 486 -6.91 5.90 -20.39
N CYS A 487 -7.49 6.28 -21.54
CA CYS A 487 -6.71 6.56 -22.74
C CYS A 487 -6.53 8.07 -23.04
N ASN A 488 -6.85 8.96 -22.10
CA ASN A 488 -6.87 10.39 -22.35
C ASN A 488 -6.18 11.18 -21.23
N PRO A 489 -4.93 11.65 -21.47
CA PRO A 489 -4.08 12.23 -20.41
C PRO A 489 -4.51 13.64 -19.97
N ASN A 490 -5.69 14.09 -20.41
CA ASN A 490 -6.31 15.36 -19.99
C ASN A 490 -7.59 15.15 -19.15
N LEU A 491 -7.95 13.90 -18.90
CA LEU A 491 -9.06 13.53 -18.03
C LEU A 491 -8.49 12.55 -17.01
N THR A 492 -8.44 12.96 -15.75
CA THR A 492 -7.69 12.25 -14.71
C THR A 492 -8.60 11.82 -13.58
N VAL A 493 -8.13 10.95 -12.68
CA VAL A 493 -8.85 10.57 -11.45
C VAL A 493 -9.30 11.79 -10.63
N LYS A 494 -8.55 12.90 -10.66
CA LYS A 494 -8.87 14.15 -9.95
C LYS A 494 -10.04 14.93 -10.53
N ASP A 495 -10.37 14.70 -11.80
CA ASP A 495 -11.58 15.28 -12.40
C ASP A 495 -12.86 14.63 -11.85
N VAL A 496 -12.74 13.41 -11.29
CA VAL A 496 -13.85 12.67 -10.66
C VAL A 496 -13.82 12.82 -9.13
N PHE A 497 -12.64 12.73 -8.52
CA PHE A 497 -12.46 12.81 -7.07
C PHE A 497 -11.58 14.00 -6.67
N ASP A 498 -12.21 15.01 -6.05
CA ASP A 498 -11.57 16.25 -5.60
C ASP A 498 -10.45 16.02 -4.55
N PHE A 499 -10.56 14.99 -3.71
CA PHE A 499 -9.51 14.58 -2.77
C PHE A 499 -9.61 13.08 -2.48
N TYR A 500 -8.54 12.32 -2.75
CA TYR A 500 -8.57 10.87 -2.66
C TYR A 500 -7.23 10.25 -2.25
N PHE A 501 -7.28 8.98 -1.84
CA PHE A 501 -6.11 8.13 -1.69
C PHE A 501 -6.34 6.79 -2.37
N GLU A 502 -5.32 6.27 -3.03
CA GLU A 502 -5.23 4.88 -3.45
C GLU A 502 -4.42 4.09 -2.42
N LEU A 503 -5.05 3.13 -1.75
CA LEU A 503 -4.52 2.44 -0.58
C LEU A 503 -4.59 0.90 -0.76
N PRO A 504 -3.55 0.28 -1.33
CA PRO A 504 -3.40 -1.17 -1.33
C PRO A 504 -3.50 -1.75 0.08
N TYR A 505 -4.06 -2.95 0.21
CA TYR A 505 -4.14 -3.63 1.51
C TYR A 505 -2.74 -3.97 2.01
N GLN A 506 -2.47 -3.67 3.28
CA GLN A 506 -1.15 -3.71 3.91
C GLN A 506 -0.07 -2.86 3.23
N GLY A 507 -0.47 -1.94 2.35
CA GLY A 507 0.43 -1.00 1.70
C GLY A 507 0.96 0.08 2.64
N ASP A 508 1.93 0.84 2.13
CA ASP A 508 2.52 1.96 2.85
C ASP A 508 1.51 3.08 3.14
N SER A 509 1.79 3.84 4.19
CA SER A 509 1.03 5.05 4.50
C SER A 509 1.29 6.12 3.45
N LYS A 510 0.21 6.73 2.92
CA LYS A 510 0.26 7.89 2.02
C LYS A 510 -0.21 9.16 2.75
N ASP A 511 0.20 10.33 2.27
CA ASP A 511 -0.28 11.61 2.78
C ASP A 511 -0.49 12.67 1.69
N ASP A 512 -1.47 13.55 1.90
CA ASP A 512 -1.75 14.70 1.02
C ASP A 512 -2.37 15.87 1.81
N ILE A 513 -2.38 17.07 1.23
CA ILE A 513 -2.84 18.31 1.87
C ILE A 513 -4.31 18.58 1.53
N LEU A 514 -5.16 18.50 2.55
CA LEU A 514 -6.56 18.89 2.48
C LEU A 514 -6.75 20.35 2.90
N GLU A 515 -7.30 21.18 2.01
CA GLU A 515 -7.66 22.58 2.29
C GLU A 515 -9.11 22.71 2.79
N PHE A 516 -9.33 23.45 3.87
CA PHE A 516 -10.66 23.89 4.29
C PHE A 516 -10.79 25.41 4.14
N ILE A 517 -11.99 25.88 3.80
CA ILE A 517 -12.41 27.27 3.91
C ILE A 517 -13.52 27.34 4.96
N PRO A 518 -13.18 27.30 6.26
CA PRO A 518 -14.16 27.05 7.32
C PRO A 518 -15.06 28.26 7.53
N LYS A 519 -16.37 28.05 7.65
CA LYS A 519 -17.41 29.07 7.82
C LYS A 519 -18.39 28.69 8.93
N VAL A 520 -19.01 29.65 9.60
CA VAL A 520 -20.12 29.35 10.53
C VAL A 520 -21.32 28.88 9.71
N SER A 521 -21.56 27.57 9.70
CA SER A 521 -22.61 26.93 8.90
C SER A 521 -24.01 27.11 9.51
N LYS A 522 -24.07 27.18 10.84
CA LYS A 522 -25.32 27.18 11.62
C LYS A 522 -25.21 28.10 12.84
N LEU A 523 -26.25 28.88 13.09
CA LEU A 523 -26.31 29.87 14.18
C LEU A 523 -27.62 29.70 14.95
N ASP A 524 -27.58 29.77 16.27
CA ASP A 524 -28.76 29.90 17.11
C ASP A 524 -28.69 31.22 17.88
N LEU A 525 -29.63 32.12 17.58
CA LEU A 525 -29.68 33.45 18.18
C LEU A 525 -30.86 33.55 19.15
N VAL A 526 -30.56 33.69 20.44
CA VAL A 526 -31.57 33.83 21.50
C VAL A 526 -31.70 35.29 21.86
N PHE A 527 -32.90 35.85 21.75
CA PHE A 527 -33.21 37.15 22.35
C PHE A 527 -33.59 36.93 23.81
N ASN A 528 -32.80 37.47 24.72
CA ASN A 528 -33.07 37.45 26.15
C ASN A 528 -33.35 38.87 26.62
N VAL A 529 -34.62 39.17 26.84
CA VAL A 529 -35.11 40.56 26.96
C VAL A 529 -35.65 40.80 28.36
N ASP A 530 -35.11 41.83 29.01
CA ASP A 530 -35.66 42.40 30.22
C ASP A 530 -37.05 42.97 29.94
N THR A 531 -38.05 42.49 30.68
CA THR A 531 -39.45 42.91 30.57
C THR A 531 -39.93 43.72 31.76
N THR A 532 -39.04 44.34 32.51
CA THR A 532 -39.42 45.31 33.54
C THR A 532 -39.89 46.64 32.95
N ALA A 533 -40.54 47.47 33.76
CA ALA A 533 -41.28 48.64 33.31
C ALA A 533 -40.37 49.70 32.69
N SER A 534 -39.11 49.73 33.09
CA SER A 534 -38.08 50.60 32.51
C SER A 534 -37.80 50.30 31.03
N MET A 535 -38.09 49.07 30.58
CA MET A 535 -37.81 48.57 29.23
C MET A 535 -38.94 48.80 28.21
N THR A 536 -40.02 49.51 28.57
CA THR A 536 -41.24 49.66 27.75
C THR A 536 -40.98 50.01 26.28
N GLU A 537 -40.17 51.04 26.02
CA GLU A 537 -39.89 51.50 24.65
C GLU A 537 -39.01 50.51 23.87
N ALA A 538 -38.07 49.85 24.54
CA ALA A 538 -37.20 48.84 23.93
C ALA A 538 -37.98 47.57 23.56
N ILE A 539 -38.91 47.14 24.39
CA ILE A 539 -39.79 45.99 24.12
C ILE A 539 -40.63 46.24 22.86
N GLU A 540 -41.23 47.43 22.71
CA GLU A 540 -42.01 47.76 21.51
C GLU A 540 -41.12 47.86 20.25
N ASN A 541 -39.87 48.31 20.38
CA ASN A 541 -38.90 48.27 19.29
C ASN A 541 -38.60 46.82 18.86
N VAL A 542 -38.34 45.93 19.82
CA VAL A 542 -38.12 44.50 19.55
C VAL A 542 -39.34 43.87 18.88
N LYS A 543 -40.56 44.10 19.39
CA LYS A 543 -41.80 43.59 18.78
C LYS A 543 -41.97 44.04 17.33
N THR A 544 -41.67 45.29 17.04
CA THR A 544 -41.86 45.88 15.70
C THR A 544 -40.79 45.40 14.72
N ASN A 545 -39.55 45.21 15.18
CA ASN A 545 -38.41 45.04 14.30
C ASN A 545 -37.79 43.64 14.28
N ILE A 546 -38.22 42.70 15.15
CA ILE A 546 -37.64 41.34 15.18
C ILE A 546 -37.67 40.63 13.82
N GLY A 547 -38.74 40.82 13.04
CA GLY A 547 -38.85 40.28 11.67
C GLY A 547 -37.73 40.78 10.75
N ASN A 548 -37.44 42.08 10.79
CA ASN A 548 -36.33 42.66 10.04
C ASN A 548 -34.97 42.14 10.52
N THR A 549 -34.80 41.90 11.83
CA THR A 549 -33.58 41.30 12.38
C THR A 549 -33.39 39.88 11.86
N ILE A 550 -34.44 39.07 11.83
CA ILE A 550 -34.43 37.70 11.32
C ILE A 550 -33.93 37.68 9.87
N ASP A 551 -34.52 38.51 9.01
CA ASP A 551 -34.16 38.59 7.59
C ASP A 551 -32.71 39.05 7.36
N ARG A 552 -32.23 39.97 8.19
CA ARG A 552 -30.86 40.48 8.10
C ARG A 552 -29.82 39.46 8.58
N VAL A 553 -30.08 38.78 9.70
CA VAL A 553 -29.17 37.76 10.24
C VAL A 553 -29.10 36.52 9.32
N ARG A 554 -30.21 36.13 8.69
CA ARG A 554 -30.21 35.02 7.71
C ARG A 554 -29.38 35.29 6.45
N LYS A 555 -29.10 36.54 6.13
CA LYS A 555 -28.16 36.88 5.05
C LYS A 555 -26.70 36.66 5.43
N ILE A 556 -26.41 36.59 6.73
CA ILE A 556 -25.08 36.30 7.28
C ILE A 556 -24.91 34.78 7.38
N VAL A 557 -25.82 34.11 8.13
CA VAL A 557 -25.86 32.64 8.27
C VAL A 557 -27.24 32.15 7.85
N PRO A 558 -27.40 31.54 6.67
CA PRO A 558 -28.71 31.09 6.17
C PRO A 558 -29.44 30.14 7.13
N ASP A 559 -28.72 29.19 7.74
CA ASP A 559 -29.28 28.27 8.73
C ASP A 559 -29.26 28.86 10.15
N THR A 560 -29.99 29.97 10.34
CA THR A 560 -30.18 30.60 11.66
C THR A 560 -31.51 30.20 12.30
N GLY A 561 -31.43 29.64 13.50
CA GLY A 561 -32.54 29.43 14.41
C GLY A 561 -32.66 30.60 15.39
N PHE A 562 -33.89 30.96 15.76
CA PHE A 562 -34.14 32.06 16.70
C PHE A 562 -34.99 31.59 17.86
N ALA A 563 -34.69 32.06 19.06
CA ALA A 563 -35.49 31.87 20.26
C ALA A 563 -35.78 33.21 20.92
N LEU A 564 -36.86 33.28 21.69
CA LEU A 564 -37.21 34.46 22.49
C LEU A 564 -37.48 34.04 23.92
N THR A 565 -36.82 34.73 24.83
CA THR A 565 -36.92 34.56 26.28
C THR A 565 -37.04 35.93 26.92
N ASN A 566 -37.64 35.98 28.10
CA ASN A 566 -37.67 37.19 28.90
C ASN A 566 -37.40 36.91 30.37
N PHE A 567 -37.04 37.98 31.07
CA PHE A 567 -36.82 37.97 32.50
C PHE A 567 -37.34 39.28 33.09
N ASP A 568 -37.82 39.18 34.32
CA ASP A 568 -38.23 40.32 35.13
C ASP A 568 -37.34 40.31 36.37
N ASP A 569 -37.96 40.27 37.54
CA ASP A 569 -37.30 40.09 38.82
C ASP A 569 -37.72 38.76 39.49
N TYR A 570 -37.15 38.46 40.65
CA TYR A 570 -37.59 37.36 41.49
C TYR A 570 -38.98 37.66 42.08
N PRO A 571 -39.93 36.71 42.11
CA PRO A 571 -41.26 36.92 42.70
C PRO A 571 -41.25 36.94 44.24
N VAL A 572 -40.41 37.77 44.88
CA VAL A 572 -40.30 37.87 46.35
C VAL A 572 -40.97 39.16 46.86
N GLY A 573 -42.22 39.03 47.31
CA GLY A 573 -43.06 40.17 47.66
C GLY A 573 -42.80 40.76 49.06
N ALA A 574 -43.15 42.04 49.18
CA ALA A 574 -43.17 42.84 50.39
C ALA A 574 -43.94 42.22 51.56
N VAL A 575 -43.27 42.06 52.71
CA VAL A 575 -43.89 42.48 53.98
C VAL A 575 -42.90 43.42 54.65
N ALA A 576 -43.20 44.72 54.67
CA ALA A 576 -42.54 45.66 55.57
C ALA A 576 -42.95 45.31 57.01
N VAL A 577 -42.28 44.31 57.59
CA VAL A 577 -42.31 44.10 59.03
C VAL A 577 -41.25 45.01 59.64
N PRO A 578 -41.61 46.02 60.45
CA PRO A 578 -40.65 46.57 61.39
C PRO A 578 -40.23 45.43 62.31
N ALA A 579 -39.10 44.80 62.02
CA ALA A 579 -38.53 43.80 62.89
C ALA A 579 -37.98 44.55 64.10
N VAL A 580 -38.79 44.62 65.16
CA VAL A 580 -38.34 45.10 66.46
C VAL A 580 -37.32 44.08 66.99
N ILE A 581 -36.03 44.33 66.75
CA ILE A 581 -34.99 43.50 67.35
C ILE A 581 -35.01 43.79 68.85
N GLN A 582 -35.44 42.82 69.65
CA GLN A 582 -35.38 42.90 71.11
C GLN A 582 -34.24 42.02 71.61
N ASN A 583 -33.45 42.52 72.55
CA ASN A 583 -32.59 41.62 73.33
C ASN A 583 -33.45 40.69 74.20
N SER A 584 -32.82 39.71 74.86
CA SER A 584 -33.47 38.77 75.79
C SER A 584 -34.16 39.43 77.01
N ALA A 585 -34.09 40.76 77.14
CA ALA A 585 -34.79 41.57 78.14
C ALA A 585 -35.92 42.45 77.55
N GLY A 586 -36.25 42.33 76.27
CA GLY A 586 -37.37 43.03 75.62
C GLY A 586 -37.09 44.47 75.17
N THR A 587 -35.84 44.91 75.13
CA THR A 587 -35.47 46.29 74.72
C THR A 587 -35.18 46.37 73.22
N ILE A 588 -35.82 47.32 72.51
CA ILE A 588 -35.66 47.54 71.06
C ILE A 588 -34.24 48.06 70.76
N ILE A 589 -33.49 47.39 69.87
CA ILE A 589 -32.08 47.70 69.58
C ILE A 589 -31.74 48.05 68.12
N ALA A 590 -32.64 47.89 67.14
CA ALA A 590 -32.50 48.50 65.81
C ALA A 590 -33.81 48.46 65.02
N ASP A 591 -34.01 49.45 64.14
CA ASP A 591 -34.97 49.43 63.04
C ASP A 591 -34.22 48.96 61.79
N ALA A 592 -34.51 47.74 61.30
CA ALA A 592 -33.93 47.22 60.06
C ALA A 592 -35.01 47.12 58.99
N VAL A 593 -34.87 47.91 57.94
CA VAL A 593 -35.71 47.86 56.74
C VAL A 593 -35.10 46.82 55.80
N TYR A 594 -35.85 45.77 55.47
CA TYR A 594 -35.46 44.76 54.48
C TYR A 594 -35.59 45.33 53.07
N GLN A 595 -34.55 45.18 52.23
CA GLN A 595 -34.64 45.52 50.80
C GLN A 595 -35.16 44.33 50.00
N MET A 596 -35.95 44.67 49.00
CA MET A 596 -36.93 43.86 48.27
C MET A 596 -36.38 43.64 46.85
N TYR A 597 -36.73 42.53 46.19
CA TYR A 597 -36.24 42.14 44.85
C TYR A 597 -37.43 41.79 43.92
N GLY A 598 -38.50 42.60 43.86
CA GLY A 598 -39.68 42.33 43.01
C GLY A 598 -41.07 42.23 43.69
N ASN A 599 -42.13 42.06 42.91
CA ASN A 599 -43.53 42.05 43.37
C ASN A 599 -44.23 40.69 43.13
N ALA A 600 -44.39 39.91 44.21
CA ALA A 600 -45.07 38.60 44.19
C ALA A 600 -46.54 38.64 43.69
N THR A 601 -47.18 39.81 43.68
CA THR A 601 -48.54 40.02 43.17
C THR A 601 -48.58 40.47 41.70
N ALA A 602 -47.50 41.07 41.19
CA ALA A 602 -47.36 41.49 39.79
C ALA A 602 -46.99 40.31 38.85
N GLY A 603 -46.55 39.19 39.43
CA GLY A 603 -46.23 37.97 38.70
C GLY A 603 -44.87 38.02 38.00
N ASP A 604 -43.91 38.75 38.55
CA ASP A 604 -42.52 38.75 38.08
C ASP A 604 -41.97 37.31 38.05
N LEU A 605 -41.14 37.00 37.06
CA LEU A 605 -40.46 35.71 37.00
C LEU A 605 -39.00 35.91 36.60
N PRO A 606 -38.06 35.18 37.23
CA PRO A 606 -36.65 35.36 36.95
C PRO A 606 -36.23 34.87 35.56
N PHE A 607 -37.08 34.06 34.91
CA PHE A 607 -36.88 33.58 33.55
C PHE A 607 -38.17 33.01 32.98
N ARG A 608 -38.39 33.23 31.68
CA ARG A 608 -39.43 32.58 30.89
C ARG A 608 -38.93 32.29 29.48
N VAL A 609 -39.28 31.11 28.98
CA VAL A 609 -39.14 30.77 27.55
C VAL A 609 -40.43 31.11 26.85
N LEU A 610 -40.40 32.11 25.97
CA LEU A 610 -41.56 32.51 25.15
C LEU A 610 -41.62 31.73 23.85
N GLY A 611 -40.45 31.37 23.31
CA GLY A 611 -40.29 30.53 22.15
C GLY A 611 -38.91 29.88 22.14
N LYS A 612 -38.89 28.58 21.87
CA LYS A 612 -37.66 27.80 21.71
C LYS A 612 -37.00 28.08 20.36
N VAL A 613 -35.78 27.60 20.15
CA VAL A 613 -35.07 27.77 18.88
C VAL A 613 -35.91 27.20 17.73
N SER A 614 -36.22 28.06 16.76
CA SER A 614 -36.94 27.69 15.53
C SER A 614 -36.34 28.36 14.30
N THR A 615 -36.26 27.63 13.20
CA THR A 615 -35.90 28.16 11.87
C THR A 615 -37.12 28.61 11.06
N ASP A 616 -38.33 28.47 11.58
CA ASP A 616 -39.55 28.97 10.94
C ASP A 616 -39.78 30.45 11.31
N ALA A 617 -39.74 31.34 10.32
CA ALA A 617 -39.87 32.77 10.53
C ALA A 617 -41.25 33.18 11.07
N GLU A 618 -42.33 32.50 10.67
CA GLU A 618 -43.68 32.79 11.15
C GLU A 618 -43.81 32.41 12.62
N VAL A 619 -43.27 31.24 12.98
CA VAL A 619 -43.21 30.77 14.36
C VAL A 619 -42.40 31.75 15.23
N VAL A 620 -41.22 32.17 14.78
CA VAL A 620 -40.38 33.12 15.55
C VAL A 620 -41.08 34.47 15.72
N THR A 621 -41.71 34.99 14.68
CA THR A 621 -42.44 36.27 14.75
C THR A 621 -43.61 36.20 15.73
N SER A 622 -44.27 35.03 15.83
CA SER A 622 -45.38 34.81 16.76
C SER A 622 -44.98 34.92 18.23
N TYR A 623 -43.71 34.69 18.59
CA TYR A 623 -43.25 34.75 19.98
C TYR A 623 -43.42 36.14 20.60
N THR A 624 -43.42 37.20 19.79
CA THR A 624 -43.64 38.58 20.27
C THR A 624 -45.09 38.92 20.59
N GLN A 625 -46.03 38.06 20.18
CA GLN A 625 -47.48 38.25 20.32
C GLN A 625 -48.06 37.54 21.55
N VAL A 626 -47.23 36.82 22.31
CA VAL A 626 -47.64 36.15 23.54
C VAL A 626 -47.94 37.21 24.63
N SER A 627 -48.99 37.00 25.41
CA SER A 627 -49.42 37.94 26.46
C SER A 627 -48.37 38.18 27.54
N GLU A 628 -47.46 37.23 27.69
CA GLU A 628 -46.38 37.20 28.66
C GLU A 628 -45.22 38.12 28.27
N PHE A 629 -45.10 38.53 27.01
CA PHE A 629 -44.09 39.48 26.50
C PHE A 629 -44.57 40.94 26.66
N THR A 630 -44.84 41.31 27.92
CA THR A 630 -45.34 42.62 28.33
C THR A 630 -44.62 43.12 29.57
N THR A 631 -44.60 44.43 29.77
CA THR A 631 -43.87 45.08 30.86
C THR A 631 -44.44 44.75 32.24
N ARG A 632 -43.57 44.48 33.22
CA ARG A 632 -43.90 44.24 34.64
C ARG A 632 -43.11 45.16 35.57
N HIS A 633 -43.42 45.20 36.85
CA HIS A 633 -42.81 46.14 37.79
C HIS A 633 -41.95 45.42 38.83
N GLY A 634 -40.63 45.45 38.64
CA GLY A 634 -39.67 45.30 39.74
C GLY A 634 -39.75 46.54 40.63
N GLU A 635 -39.81 46.37 41.95
CA GLU A 635 -39.93 47.49 42.91
C GLU A 635 -38.55 48.01 43.36
N ASP A 636 -37.47 47.44 42.82
CA ASP A 636 -36.09 47.82 43.00
C ASP A 636 -35.36 47.97 41.65
N GLY A 637 -34.04 48.19 41.72
CA GLY A 637 -33.27 48.62 40.56
C GLY A 637 -32.47 47.52 39.86
N ALA A 638 -32.34 46.32 40.40
CA ALA A 638 -31.59 45.24 39.76
C ALA A 638 -32.55 44.13 39.35
N GLU A 639 -32.17 43.32 38.36
CA GLU A 639 -33.08 42.36 37.74
C GLU A 639 -32.51 40.93 37.75
N SER A 640 -33.23 39.97 37.19
CA SER A 640 -32.84 38.54 37.23
C SER A 640 -32.00 38.04 36.03
N GLY A 641 -31.38 38.95 35.27
CA GLY A 641 -30.70 38.62 34.01
C GLY A 641 -29.60 37.55 34.10
N ALA A 642 -28.87 37.46 35.21
CA ALA A 642 -27.86 36.42 35.44
C ALA A 642 -28.47 35.02 35.53
N GLU A 643 -29.59 34.88 36.25
CA GLU A 643 -30.34 33.65 36.38
C GLU A 643 -30.95 33.24 35.04
N SER A 644 -31.51 34.20 34.31
CA SER A 644 -32.01 33.97 32.95
C SER A 644 -30.94 33.39 32.02
N LEU A 645 -29.74 33.97 31.97
CA LEU A 645 -28.64 33.45 31.15
C LEU A 645 -28.20 32.05 31.58
N TYR A 646 -28.18 31.76 32.88
CA TYR A 646 -27.87 30.43 33.40
C TYR A 646 -28.91 29.39 32.96
N GLN A 647 -30.20 29.74 33.02
CA GLN A 647 -31.28 28.86 32.58
C GLN A 647 -31.30 28.66 31.07
N ILE A 648 -30.99 29.68 30.27
CA ILE A 648 -30.80 29.53 28.82
C ILE A 648 -29.70 28.50 28.53
N ALA A 649 -28.57 28.61 29.23
CA ALA A 649 -27.41 27.75 29.01
C ALA A 649 -27.60 26.30 29.46
N THR A 650 -28.30 26.08 30.59
CA THR A 650 -28.37 24.76 31.25
C THR A 650 -29.72 24.09 31.15
N GLY A 651 -30.80 24.86 31.07
CA GLY A 651 -32.18 24.38 31.26
C GLY A 651 -32.51 24.00 32.71
N VAL A 652 -31.60 24.24 33.66
CA VAL A 652 -31.79 23.97 35.09
C VAL A 652 -32.36 25.22 35.75
N GLY A 653 -33.60 25.15 36.24
CA GLY A 653 -34.26 26.26 36.93
C GLY A 653 -34.15 26.21 38.45
N THR A 654 -34.42 27.34 39.11
CA THR A 654 -34.47 27.48 40.58
C THR A 654 -35.72 26.84 41.20
N ALA A 655 -35.57 26.19 42.35
CA ALA A 655 -36.68 25.59 43.09
C ALA A 655 -37.28 26.55 44.14
N TRP A 656 -38.57 26.38 44.46
CA TRP A 656 -39.31 27.24 45.40
C TRP A 656 -39.82 26.45 46.61
N LYS A 657 -39.65 26.99 47.82
CA LYS A 657 -40.29 26.47 49.04
C LYS A 657 -41.53 27.29 49.36
N ALA A 658 -42.71 26.76 49.03
CA ALA A 658 -43.97 27.33 49.50
C ALA A 658 -44.11 27.09 51.01
N ASN A 659 -44.14 28.14 51.83
CA ASN A 659 -44.63 28.03 53.20
C ASN A 659 -46.14 28.31 53.22
N SER A 660 -46.90 27.40 53.80
CA SER A 660 -48.36 27.44 53.77
C SER A 660 -48.89 28.07 55.06
N ALA A 661 -49.16 29.38 55.06
CA ALA A 661 -50.19 29.98 55.91
C ALA A 661 -50.44 31.45 55.56
N THR A 662 -51.69 31.76 55.19
CA THR A 662 -52.30 33.10 55.12
C THR A 662 -52.09 33.97 53.86
N GLY A 663 -52.74 33.54 52.77
CA GLY A 663 -53.73 34.32 52.03
C GLY A 663 -53.41 35.72 51.51
N TYR A 664 -53.00 35.81 50.25
CA TYR A 664 -53.69 36.59 49.21
C TYR A 664 -53.37 35.97 47.83
N TRP A 665 -54.35 35.28 47.24
CA TRP A 665 -54.21 34.53 45.99
C TRP A 665 -55.25 35.06 44.99
N PRO A 666 -54.88 35.40 43.73
CA PRO A 666 -55.87 35.64 42.68
C PRO A 666 -56.60 34.33 42.34
N ALA A 667 -57.91 34.44 42.11
CA ALA A 667 -58.84 33.32 42.08
C ALA A 667 -58.51 32.24 41.03
N GLY A 668 -58.25 31.01 41.50
CA GLY A 668 -58.19 29.81 40.65
C GLY A 668 -57.25 28.69 41.12
N ALA A 669 -56.33 28.94 42.06
CA ALA A 669 -55.33 27.94 42.46
C ALA A 669 -55.84 26.99 43.57
N THR A 670 -55.68 25.67 43.38
CA THR A 670 -55.88 24.65 44.43
C THR A 670 -54.58 23.88 44.70
N SER A 671 -54.45 23.42 45.95
CA SER A 671 -53.22 23.02 46.66
C SER A 671 -52.54 21.71 46.21
N ALA A 672 -52.69 21.28 44.95
CA ALA A 672 -52.10 20.04 44.42
C ALA A 672 -51.04 20.26 43.32
N GLN A 673 -50.66 21.50 43.00
CA GLN A 673 -49.83 21.83 41.82
C GLN A 673 -48.38 22.28 42.08
N TYR A 674 -47.90 22.34 43.33
CA TYR A 674 -46.62 23.04 43.61
C TYR A 674 -45.61 22.30 44.50
N GLY A 675 -45.49 20.98 44.32
CA GLY A 675 -44.20 20.31 44.50
C GLY A 675 -43.50 20.33 43.14
N THR A 676 -42.51 21.22 42.97
CA THR A 676 -42.00 21.73 41.67
C THR A 676 -43.04 22.55 40.90
N MET A 677 -42.83 23.86 40.76
CA MET A 677 -43.58 24.68 39.80
C MET A 677 -43.28 24.18 38.38
N SER A 678 -44.11 23.26 37.88
CA SER A 678 -44.27 23.04 36.46
C SER A 678 -44.85 24.32 35.84
N TRP A 679 -44.01 25.00 35.07
CA TRP A 679 -44.25 25.33 33.67
C TRP A 679 -45.73 25.54 33.29
N LYS A 680 -46.18 26.81 33.22
CA LYS A 680 -47.43 27.17 32.52
C LYS A 680 -47.08 27.99 31.28
N GLY A 681 -46.65 27.25 30.26
CA GLY A 681 -46.21 27.73 28.95
C GLY A 681 -45.40 26.60 28.34
N GLY A 682 -46.08 25.67 27.66
CA GLY A 682 -45.58 24.35 27.29
C GLY A 682 -44.08 24.24 27.01
N SER A 683 -43.31 23.73 27.97
CA SER A 683 -42.25 22.77 27.70
C SER A 683 -42.06 21.92 28.94
N THR A 684 -41.83 20.63 28.72
CA THR A 684 -41.22 19.77 29.72
C THR A 684 -39.90 20.41 30.21
N PRO A 685 -39.41 20.08 31.43
CA PRO A 685 -37.97 20.16 31.71
C PRO A 685 -37.24 19.62 30.48
N ALA A 686 -36.17 20.29 30.03
CA ALA A 686 -35.35 20.00 28.85
C ALA A 686 -35.79 18.69 28.20
N ASN A 687 -36.41 18.72 27.02
CA ASN A 687 -36.93 17.50 26.41
C ASN A 687 -35.76 16.51 26.31
N VAL A 688 -35.63 15.64 27.31
CA VAL A 688 -34.61 14.60 27.41
C VAL A 688 -34.80 13.58 26.28
N ASN A 689 -35.85 13.77 25.47
CA ASN A 689 -36.24 12.97 24.32
C ASN A 689 -36.39 13.78 23.01
N ALA A 690 -35.93 15.04 22.91
CA ALA A 690 -35.67 15.63 21.59
C ALA A 690 -34.26 15.23 21.18
N PRO A 691 -34.08 14.20 20.33
CA PRO A 691 -32.74 13.84 19.89
C PRO A 691 -32.10 15.07 19.27
N ASN A 692 -30.88 15.41 19.72
CA ASN A 692 -30.00 16.41 19.12
C ASN A 692 -30.25 17.90 19.44
N THR A 693 -30.81 18.23 20.62
CA THR A 693 -30.86 19.61 21.16
C THR A 693 -30.39 19.70 22.61
N TRP A 694 -30.04 20.90 23.11
CA TRP A 694 -29.52 21.11 24.47
C TRP A 694 -29.87 22.50 25.05
N GLY A 695 -29.66 22.69 26.35
CA GLY A 695 -29.93 23.97 27.04
C GLY A 695 -31.42 24.23 27.31
N GLY A 696 -31.76 25.39 27.88
CA GLY A 696 -33.13 25.74 28.27
C GLY A 696 -34.04 26.17 27.12
N VAL A 697 -33.45 26.47 25.96
CA VAL A 697 -34.14 26.96 24.76
C VAL A 697 -34.09 25.98 23.58
N ASP A 698 -33.60 24.75 23.81
CA ASP A 698 -33.37 23.71 22.81
C ASP A 698 -32.40 24.16 21.68
N PHE A 699 -31.21 24.65 22.04
CA PHE A 699 -30.12 24.88 21.09
C PHE A 699 -29.88 23.65 20.22
N ARG A 700 -29.72 23.86 18.93
CA ARG A 700 -29.47 22.79 17.96
C ARG A 700 -28.03 22.31 18.09
N GLN A 701 -27.79 21.03 17.85
CA GLN A 701 -26.41 20.54 17.71
C GLN A 701 -25.68 21.25 16.56
N SER A 702 -24.36 21.39 16.73
CA SER A 702 -23.44 21.98 15.77
C SER A 702 -23.77 23.41 15.34
N SER A 703 -24.52 24.16 16.14
CA SER A 703 -24.76 25.59 15.94
C SER A 703 -23.78 26.43 16.75
N LEU A 704 -23.56 27.67 16.32
CA LEU A 704 -22.97 28.72 17.15
C LEU A 704 -24.07 29.25 18.08
N PRO A 705 -24.00 29.05 19.41
CA PRO A 705 -25.01 29.58 20.32
C PRO A 705 -24.68 31.03 20.69
N VAL A 706 -25.57 31.97 20.33
CA VAL A 706 -25.43 33.40 20.63
C VAL A 706 -26.65 33.88 21.40
N VAL A 707 -26.44 34.59 22.50
CA VAL A 707 -27.51 35.22 23.29
C VAL A 707 -27.38 36.73 23.18
N VAL A 708 -28.43 37.39 22.71
CA VAL A 708 -28.58 38.84 22.74
C VAL A 708 -29.27 39.20 24.05
N HIS A 709 -28.50 39.63 25.04
CA HIS A 709 -28.99 40.00 26.36
C HIS A 709 -29.31 41.49 26.40
N THR A 710 -30.59 41.85 26.59
CA THR A 710 -31.08 43.23 26.48
C THR A 710 -31.67 43.67 27.81
N THR A 711 -31.11 44.72 28.41
CA THR A 711 -31.55 45.29 29.71
C THR A 711 -31.07 46.74 29.82
N ASP A 712 -31.67 47.53 30.70
CA ASP A 712 -31.18 48.85 31.05
C ASP A 712 -30.38 48.89 32.36
N VAL A 713 -30.34 47.78 33.09
CA VAL A 713 -29.75 47.72 34.43
C VAL A 713 -29.02 46.41 34.73
N TYR A 714 -28.26 46.39 35.82
CA TYR A 714 -27.52 45.21 36.25
C TYR A 714 -28.42 44.13 36.85
N SER A 715 -27.95 42.90 36.83
CA SER A 715 -28.62 41.77 37.46
C SER A 715 -28.19 41.56 38.91
N HIS A 716 -29.11 41.03 39.71
CA HIS A 716 -28.85 40.48 41.02
C HIS A 716 -27.75 39.42 41.01
N ASP A 717 -26.96 39.41 42.09
CA ASP A 717 -26.07 38.31 42.44
C ASP A 717 -26.74 37.48 43.52
N ALA A 718 -26.53 36.16 43.54
CA ALA A 718 -27.18 35.28 44.52
C ALA A 718 -26.80 35.62 45.99
N LEU A 719 -25.62 36.23 46.22
CA LEU A 719 -25.24 36.83 47.52
C LEU A 719 -26.09 38.03 47.93
N ASN A 720 -26.70 38.74 46.97
CA ASN A 720 -27.64 39.80 47.24
C ASN A 720 -29.02 39.20 47.49
N VAL A 721 -29.41 38.15 46.76
CA VAL A 721 -30.67 37.42 47.01
C VAL A 721 -30.72 36.80 48.44
N TYR A 722 -29.57 36.45 49.03
CA TYR A 722 -29.42 36.07 50.45
C TYR A 722 -28.82 37.19 51.32
N ASN A 723 -29.59 37.79 52.24
CA ASN A 723 -29.04 38.79 53.17
C ASN A 723 -27.82 38.24 53.97
N SER A 724 -26.70 38.99 53.95
CA SER A 724 -25.40 38.70 54.58
C SER A 724 -25.36 38.57 56.11
N SER A 725 -26.52 38.52 56.77
CA SER A 725 -26.67 38.13 58.18
C SER A 725 -27.10 36.65 58.38
N MET A 726 -27.33 35.89 57.32
CA MET A 726 -27.81 34.49 57.38
C MET A 726 -26.69 33.44 57.43
N THR A 727 -25.62 33.67 58.20
CA THR A 727 -24.52 32.71 58.35
C THR A 727 -24.79 31.56 59.32
N GLU A 728 -25.92 31.55 60.05
CA GLU A 728 -26.27 30.43 60.91
C GLU A 728 -27.74 30.04 60.82
N LYS A 729 -27.94 28.72 60.87
CA LYS A 729 -29.18 27.95 60.95
C LYS A 729 -29.96 28.31 62.23
N TYR A 730 -30.50 29.53 62.32
CA TYR A 730 -31.37 29.98 63.41
C TYR A 730 -32.81 30.12 62.94
N SER A 731 -33.68 29.32 63.55
CA SER A 731 -35.13 29.47 63.52
C SER A 731 -35.54 30.71 64.32
N TYR A 732 -35.96 31.79 63.67
CA TYR A 732 -36.68 32.88 64.34
C TYR A 732 -38.16 32.91 63.98
N LEU A 733 -38.93 33.22 65.03
CA LEU A 733 -40.38 33.22 65.10
C LEU A 733 -40.98 34.22 64.13
N SER A 734 -41.84 33.68 63.26
CA SER A 734 -42.78 34.38 62.42
C SER A 734 -43.61 35.42 63.17
N TYR A 735 -43.72 36.64 62.65
CA TYR A 735 -44.97 37.39 62.75
C TYR A 735 -45.75 37.12 61.46
N ASN A 736 -46.88 36.43 61.58
CA ASN A 736 -47.79 36.00 60.49
C ASN A 736 -47.28 35.01 59.43
N GLY A 737 -46.13 34.37 59.62
CA GLY A 737 -45.84 33.08 59.00
C GLY A 737 -45.46 33.09 57.51
N VAL A 738 -45.21 34.24 56.89
CA VAL A 738 -44.87 34.34 55.45
C VAL A 738 -43.39 34.70 55.29
N VAL A 739 -42.61 33.76 54.76
CA VAL A 739 -41.29 34.01 54.17
C VAL A 739 -41.22 33.14 52.92
N ASP A 740 -41.49 33.72 51.75
CA ASP A 740 -41.15 33.07 50.48
C ASP A 740 -39.64 33.21 50.27
N SER A 741 -38.95 32.08 50.15
CA SER A 741 -37.49 32.06 49.94
C SER A 741 -37.20 31.38 48.60
N VAL A 742 -36.45 32.06 47.74
CA VAL A 742 -35.81 31.45 46.57
C VAL A 742 -34.82 30.40 47.12
N VAL A 743 -34.91 29.17 46.63
CA VAL A 743 -33.94 28.12 46.99
C VAL A 743 -32.93 28.03 45.87
N ASP A 744 -31.67 28.33 46.19
CA ASP A 744 -30.51 28.13 45.33
C ASP A 744 -30.49 28.99 44.04
N PRO A 745 -30.68 30.33 44.10
CA PRO A 745 -30.38 31.21 42.97
C PRO A 745 -28.90 31.08 42.57
N HIS A 746 -28.60 31.10 41.27
CA HIS A 746 -27.23 30.91 40.78
C HIS A 746 -26.38 32.18 40.93
N TYR A 747 -25.13 32.03 41.37
CA TYR A 747 -24.21 33.16 41.50
C TYR A 747 -23.78 33.65 40.12
N THR A 748 -23.59 34.96 40.00
CA THR A 748 -22.98 35.56 38.79
C THR A 748 -21.59 34.99 38.51
N ALA A 749 -20.88 34.51 39.55
CA ALA A 749 -19.60 33.82 39.47
C ALA A 749 -19.69 32.43 38.78
N ASP A 750 -20.84 31.76 38.85
CA ASP A 750 -21.04 30.42 38.27
C ASP A 750 -21.49 30.48 36.80
N LEU A 751 -22.00 31.64 36.36
CA LEU A 751 -22.51 31.83 35.00
C LEU A 751 -21.40 31.75 33.93
N VAL A 752 -20.29 32.47 34.12
CA VAL A 752 -19.21 32.52 33.13
C VAL A 752 -18.61 31.13 32.81
N PRO A 753 -18.27 30.29 33.81
CA PRO A 753 -17.83 28.92 33.56
C PRO A 753 -18.82 28.10 32.72
N VAL A 754 -20.13 28.25 32.98
CA VAL A 754 -21.17 27.58 32.22
C VAL A 754 -21.22 28.07 30.78
N LEU A 755 -21.24 29.39 30.54
CA LEU A 755 -21.25 29.97 29.20
C LEU A 755 -20.04 29.50 28.39
N ARG A 756 -18.84 29.52 28.99
CA ARG A 756 -17.60 29.02 28.36
C ARG A 756 -17.67 27.54 28.04
N SER A 757 -18.09 26.71 28.99
CA SER A 757 -18.20 25.25 28.80
C SER A 757 -19.19 24.85 27.70
N LYS A 758 -20.12 25.75 27.36
CA LYS A 758 -21.14 25.57 26.31
C LYS A 758 -20.83 26.36 25.03
N GLY A 759 -19.74 27.13 25.00
CA GLY A 759 -19.38 27.98 23.87
C GLY A 759 -20.40 29.09 23.55
N ILE A 760 -21.22 29.48 24.53
CA ILE A 760 -22.25 30.52 24.35
C ILE A 760 -21.59 31.88 24.28
N ARG A 761 -21.91 32.67 23.24
CA ARG A 761 -21.45 34.05 23.08
C ARG A 761 -22.56 35.02 23.48
N VAL A 762 -22.30 35.93 24.42
CA VAL A 762 -23.30 36.90 24.90
C VAL A 762 -23.06 38.28 24.31
N ILE A 763 -23.92 38.73 23.42
CA ILE A 763 -23.93 40.12 22.92
C ILE A 763 -24.86 40.91 23.85
N THR A 764 -24.34 41.92 24.53
CA THR A 764 -25.16 42.71 25.46
C THR A 764 -25.66 43.99 24.81
N LEU A 765 -26.95 44.27 24.96
CA LEU A 765 -27.59 45.51 24.52
C LEU A 765 -28.05 46.29 25.76
N GLY A 766 -27.34 47.38 26.08
CA GLY A 766 -27.74 48.34 27.09
C GLY A 766 -28.78 49.31 26.55
N VAL A 767 -29.90 49.46 27.23
CA VAL A 767 -30.92 50.47 26.90
C VAL A 767 -30.80 51.63 27.89
N PRO A 768 -30.50 52.87 27.46
CA PRO A 768 -30.43 54.01 28.38
C PRO A 768 -31.82 54.46 28.84
N SER A 769 -32.05 54.56 30.15
CA SER A 769 -33.29 55.09 30.71
C SER A 769 -33.34 56.62 30.55
N ASN A 770 -34.39 57.18 29.95
CA ASN A 770 -34.62 58.64 29.79
C ASN A 770 -33.49 59.46 29.13
N GLY A 771 -32.65 58.84 28.29
CA GLY A 771 -31.56 59.53 27.60
C GLY A 771 -30.31 59.79 28.44
N GLU A 772 -30.23 59.23 29.65
CA GLU A 772 -29.01 59.13 30.44
C GLU A 772 -28.31 57.79 30.17
N ALA A 773 -26.99 57.78 30.00
CA ALA A 773 -26.23 56.55 29.83
C ALA A 773 -26.37 55.64 31.07
N CYS A 774 -26.34 54.31 30.88
CA CYS A 774 -26.39 53.34 31.97
C CYS A 774 -25.35 53.68 33.06
N HIS A 775 -25.67 53.46 34.34
CA HIS A 775 -24.73 53.83 35.41
C HIS A 775 -23.42 53.02 35.28
N ALA A 776 -22.31 53.60 35.72
CA ALA A 776 -20.98 53.00 35.56
C ALA A 776 -20.82 51.60 36.20
N ASN A 777 -21.61 51.31 37.24
CA ASN A 777 -21.64 50.00 37.89
C ASN A 777 -22.38 48.96 37.02
N ASP A 778 -23.41 49.38 36.31
CA ASP A 778 -24.26 48.55 35.44
C ASP A 778 -23.49 48.13 34.18
N LEU A 779 -22.75 49.09 33.62
CA LEU A 779 -21.86 48.89 32.48
C LEU A 779 -20.76 47.85 32.77
N GLY A 780 -20.29 47.77 34.02
CA GLY A 780 -19.25 46.83 34.44
C GLY A 780 -19.67 45.36 34.34
N GLN A 781 -20.85 45.01 34.87
CA GLN A 781 -21.36 43.63 34.84
C GLN A 781 -21.78 43.22 33.42
N MET A 782 -22.52 44.08 32.73
CA MET A 782 -23.02 43.86 31.37
C MET A 782 -21.91 43.63 30.33
N THR A 783 -20.82 44.40 30.42
CA THR A 783 -19.64 44.24 29.53
C THR A 783 -18.82 43.00 29.89
N THR A 784 -18.83 42.59 31.16
CA THR A 784 -18.07 41.42 31.63
C THR A 784 -18.61 40.14 31.03
N TRP A 785 -19.93 39.95 30.93
CA TRP A 785 -20.46 38.72 30.31
C TRP A 785 -20.14 38.62 28.82
N SER A 786 -20.18 39.72 28.07
CA SER A 786 -19.75 39.70 26.68
C SER A 786 -18.27 39.37 26.53
N ARG A 787 -17.41 39.95 27.37
CA ARG A 787 -15.97 39.66 27.35
C ARG A 787 -15.67 38.21 27.73
N GLU A 788 -16.22 37.75 28.84
CA GLU A 788 -15.89 36.44 29.40
C GLU A 788 -16.54 35.28 28.63
N SER A 789 -17.59 35.55 27.85
CA SER A 789 -18.19 34.61 26.89
C SER A 789 -17.47 34.59 25.54
N ASP A 790 -16.38 35.32 25.38
CA ASP A 790 -15.65 35.58 24.12
C ASP A 790 -16.50 36.21 23.01
N ALA A 791 -17.53 36.98 23.35
CA ALA A 791 -18.19 37.89 22.41
C ALA A 791 -17.33 39.17 22.24
N VAL A 792 -16.11 38.97 21.74
CA VAL A 792 -15.10 40.00 21.49
C VAL A 792 -14.56 39.86 20.07
N VAL A 793 -14.22 40.98 19.44
CA VAL A 793 -13.66 41.02 18.08
C VAL A 793 -12.49 42.00 18.00
N PRO A 794 -11.54 41.88 17.05
CA PRO A 794 -10.48 42.85 16.88
C PRO A 794 -11.00 44.27 16.62
N ALA A 795 -10.28 45.31 17.06
CA ALA A 795 -10.74 46.69 16.90
C ALA A 795 -10.85 47.16 15.43
N CYS A 796 -10.06 46.55 14.55
CA CYS A 796 -10.14 46.76 13.11
C CYS A 796 -11.40 46.14 12.45
N ALA A 797 -12.17 45.31 13.18
CA ALA A 797 -13.40 44.70 12.66
C ALA A 797 -14.47 45.73 12.23
N PHE A 798 -14.35 46.95 12.74
CA PHE A 798 -15.30 48.04 12.53
C PHE A 798 -14.75 49.18 11.64
N GLU A 799 -13.70 48.91 10.85
CA GLU A 799 -13.13 49.89 9.91
C GLU A 799 -14.18 50.46 8.94
N GLY A 800 -14.10 51.78 8.70
CA GLY A 800 -15.11 52.54 7.95
C GLY A 800 -15.67 53.70 8.78
N ALA A 801 -16.93 53.59 9.21
CA ALA A 801 -17.72 54.70 9.76
C ALA A 801 -17.18 55.30 11.08
N CYS A 802 -16.47 54.53 11.92
CA CYS A 802 -15.95 55.01 13.21
C CYS A 802 -14.45 55.37 13.19
N GLY A 803 -13.73 55.05 12.11
CA GLY A 803 -12.27 55.20 11.97
C GLY A 803 -11.47 53.96 12.40
N ALA A 804 -10.20 53.88 11.99
CA ALA A 804 -9.33 52.73 12.28
C ALA A 804 -9.09 52.53 13.79
N ASN A 805 -9.00 51.27 14.23
CA ASN A 805 -8.76 50.84 15.62
C ASN A 805 -9.75 51.40 16.63
N LYS A 806 -11.04 51.43 16.29
CA LYS A 806 -12.11 51.94 17.16
C LYS A 806 -13.31 51.01 17.14
N CYS A 807 -13.93 50.85 18.31
CA CYS A 807 -15.12 50.02 18.47
C CYS A 807 -16.40 50.82 18.15
N CYS A 808 -17.17 50.40 17.14
CA CYS A 808 -18.47 51.00 16.81
C CYS A 808 -19.60 50.44 17.70
N LEU A 809 -19.63 50.83 18.97
CA LEU A 809 -20.46 50.21 20.02
C LEU A 809 -21.54 51.13 20.64
N GLY A 810 -21.77 52.35 20.13
CA GLY A 810 -22.69 53.34 20.75
C GLY A 810 -23.40 54.32 19.80
N THR A 811 -24.38 55.06 20.35
CA THR A 811 -25.64 55.58 19.77
C THR A 811 -25.61 56.64 18.66
N LYS A 812 -24.44 56.99 18.13
CA LYS A 812 -24.31 57.66 16.83
C LYS A 812 -23.14 57.01 16.13
N ILE A 813 -23.29 56.72 14.84
CA ILE A 813 -22.29 56.11 13.95
C ILE A 813 -20.97 56.96 13.83
N SER A 814 -20.71 57.88 14.77
CA SER A 814 -19.60 58.83 14.78
C SER A 814 -18.90 59.05 16.13
N ASP A 815 -19.34 58.47 17.27
CA ASP A 815 -18.68 58.73 18.56
C ASP A 815 -17.82 57.55 19.03
N PRO A 816 -16.48 57.66 18.99
CA PRO A 816 -15.58 56.61 19.46
C PRO A 816 -15.58 56.57 20.99
N VAL A 817 -16.07 55.47 21.57
CA VAL A 817 -15.79 55.16 22.97
C VAL A 817 -14.27 54.96 23.07
N THR A 818 -13.59 55.86 23.78
CA THR A 818 -12.16 55.72 24.03
C THR A 818 -11.99 54.64 25.09
N ILE A 819 -11.43 53.49 24.71
CA ILE A 819 -11.19 52.38 25.61
C ILE A 819 -10.19 52.83 26.69
N GLY A 820 -10.65 52.89 27.94
CA GLY A 820 -9.78 52.83 29.10
C GLY A 820 -9.16 51.44 29.17
N GLU A 821 -7.83 51.39 29.08
CA GLU A 821 -6.95 50.27 29.42
C GLU A 821 -6.95 49.05 28.47
N LYS A 822 -5.93 49.04 27.59
CA LYS A 822 -5.26 47.86 27.00
C LYS A 822 -6.15 46.69 26.53
N THR A 823 -6.60 46.71 25.27
CA THR A 823 -6.66 45.52 24.39
C THR A 823 -6.96 45.96 22.96
N ASP A 824 -6.34 45.35 21.96
CA ASP A 824 -6.64 45.53 20.52
C ASP A 824 -8.01 44.91 20.12
N GLN A 825 -8.94 44.79 21.08
CA GLN A 825 -10.20 44.06 20.98
C GLN A 825 -11.38 44.92 21.47
N CYS A 826 -12.51 44.77 20.78
CA CYS A 826 -13.81 45.34 21.08
C CYS A 826 -14.71 44.28 21.69
N VAL A 827 -15.25 44.58 22.87
CA VAL A 827 -16.31 43.77 23.49
C VAL A 827 -17.63 44.08 22.81
N LEU A 828 -18.41 43.08 22.40
CA LEU A 828 -19.70 43.26 21.74
C LEU A 828 -20.80 43.65 22.74
N TYR A 829 -20.64 44.83 23.33
CA TYR A 829 -21.63 45.55 24.10
C TYR A 829 -22.13 46.73 23.25
N TYR A 830 -23.44 46.91 23.14
CA TYR A 830 -23.99 48.03 22.39
C TYR A 830 -24.96 48.83 23.25
N GLU A 831 -24.85 50.16 23.20
CA GLU A 831 -25.93 51.02 23.67
C GLU A 831 -26.97 51.13 22.55
N ALA A 832 -28.11 50.46 22.72
CA ALA A 832 -29.20 50.55 21.76
C ALA A 832 -29.86 51.93 21.91
N ALA A 833 -29.68 52.81 20.91
CA ALA A 833 -30.57 53.95 20.78
C ALA A 833 -31.98 53.40 20.61
N GLN A 834 -32.98 54.03 21.25
CA GLN A 834 -34.38 53.56 21.30
C GLN A 834 -35.03 53.27 19.92
N SER A 835 -34.37 53.61 18.81
CA SER A 835 -34.90 53.53 17.45
C SER A 835 -34.42 52.39 16.53
N ASP A 836 -33.29 51.69 16.73
CA ASP A 836 -32.88 50.58 15.81
C ASP A 836 -32.05 49.45 16.46
N VAL A 837 -32.74 48.54 17.15
CA VAL A 837 -32.16 47.32 17.74
C VAL A 837 -31.72 46.33 16.65
N SER A 838 -32.42 46.28 15.51
CA SER A 838 -32.14 45.34 14.42
C SER A 838 -30.80 45.55 13.75
N GLU A 839 -30.44 46.79 13.45
CA GLU A 839 -29.13 47.12 12.87
C GLU A 839 -27.99 46.74 13.82
N THR A 840 -28.17 47.04 15.10
CA THR A 840 -27.19 46.78 16.17
C THR A 840 -26.92 45.28 16.32
N VAL A 841 -27.97 44.47 16.45
CA VAL A 841 -27.87 43.00 16.51
C VAL A 841 -27.23 42.44 15.26
N THR A 842 -27.64 42.91 14.08
CA THR A 842 -27.08 42.45 12.80
C THR A 842 -25.58 42.70 12.73
N LYS A 843 -25.11 43.90 13.14
CA LYS A 843 -23.68 44.24 13.15
C LYS A 843 -22.89 43.40 14.14
N GLY A 844 -23.41 43.19 15.35
CA GLY A 844 -22.78 42.34 16.36
C GLY A 844 -22.62 40.91 15.90
N VAL A 845 -23.69 40.32 15.36
CA VAL A 845 -23.66 38.96 14.81
C VAL A 845 -22.71 38.88 13.61
N ALA A 846 -22.73 39.84 12.69
CA ALA A 846 -21.82 39.86 11.54
C ALA A 846 -20.35 39.94 11.99
N ALA A 847 -20.04 40.80 12.96
CA ALA A 847 -18.69 40.93 13.50
C ALA A 847 -18.23 39.64 14.18
N LEU A 848 -19.11 39.00 14.98
CA LEU A 848 -18.81 37.75 15.67
C LEU A 848 -18.61 36.57 14.73
N VAL A 849 -19.46 36.42 13.71
CA VAL A 849 -19.33 35.37 12.69
C VAL A 849 -18.05 35.56 11.88
N LYS A 850 -17.71 36.80 11.55
CA LYS A 850 -16.55 37.14 10.72
C LYS A 850 -15.22 37.07 11.47
N TYR A 851 -15.14 37.67 12.65
CA TYR A 851 -13.89 37.90 13.37
C TYR A 851 -13.85 37.30 14.77
N GLY A 852 -14.93 36.66 15.22
CA GLY A 852 -14.92 35.86 16.44
C GLY A 852 -13.87 34.76 16.32
N THR A 853 -13.16 34.51 17.42
CA THR A 853 -12.10 33.51 17.47
C THR A 853 -12.59 32.20 18.05
N TYR A 854 -12.04 31.12 17.52
CA TYR A 854 -12.42 29.75 17.82
C TYR A 854 -11.16 28.90 17.93
N GLU A 855 -11.16 27.96 18.86
CA GLU A 855 -10.34 26.76 18.71
C GLU A 855 -11.06 25.82 17.75
N VAL A 856 -10.34 25.25 16.79
CA VAL A 856 -10.90 24.30 15.83
C VAL A 856 -10.04 23.05 15.76
N SER A 857 -10.66 21.88 15.74
CA SER A 857 -9.99 20.57 15.63
C SER A 857 -10.65 19.75 14.54
N THR A 858 -9.94 18.78 13.99
CA THR A 858 -10.51 17.85 13.02
C THR A 858 -11.17 16.65 13.69
N ARG A 859 -12.26 16.17 13.11
CA ARG A 859 -12.90 14.91 13.46
C ARG A 859 -13.06 14.07 12.19
N VAL A 860 -12.69 12.80 12.27
CA VAL A 860 -12.86 11.83 11.19
C VAL A 860 -14.13 11.03 11.46
N GLU A 861 -15.00 10.96 10.47
CA GLU A 861 -16.19 10.12 10.45
C GLU A 861 -16.14 9.18 9.24
N GLY A 862 -16.88 8.08 9.31
CA GLY A 862 -16.87 7.07 8.25
C GLY A 862 -18.14 6.25 8.23
N GLU A 863 -18.42 5.66 7.07
CA GLU A 863 -19.55 4.77 6.84
C GLU A 863 -19.26 3.37 7.38
N PRO A 864 -20.28 2.62 7.84
CA PRO A 864 -20.10 1.22 8.23
C PRO A 864 -19.55 0.38 7.07
N ILE A 865 -18.51 -0.41 7.33
CA ILE A 865 -17.99 -1.37 6.35
C ILE A 865 -18.81 -2.67 6.46
N ALA A 866 -19.35 -3.14 5.34
CA ALA A 866 -20.17 -4.36 5.32
C ALA A 866 -19.37 -5.57 5.82
N GLY A 867 -19.96 -6.38 6.70
CA GLY A 867 -19.29 -7.55 7.28
C GLY A 867 -18.23 -7.25 8.35
N SER A 868 -17.97 -5.98 8.66
CA SER A 868 -16.96 -5.55 9.64
C SER A 868 -17.58 -4.78 10.81
N SER A 869 -16.85 -4.71 11.94
CA SER A 869 -17.17 -3.81 13.05
C SER A 869 -16.58 -2.41 12.89
N LYS A 870 -15.76 -2.20 11.85
CA LYS A 870 -15.07 -0.95 11.54
C LYS A 870 -15.94 -0.02 10.68
N THR A 871 -15.52 1.23 10.60
CA THR A 871 -16.04 2.21 9.64
C THR A 871 -14.91 2.66 8.72
N THR A 872 -15.24 3.28 7.59
CA THR A 872 -14.27 3.85 6.65
C THR A 872 -13.37 4.94 7.26
N ALA A 873 -13.67 5.41 8.47
CA ALA A 873 -12.77 6.29 9.21
C ALA A 873 -11.43 5.61 9.55
N CYS A 874 -11.37 4.27 9.58
CA CYS A 874 -10.17 3.53 9.93
C CYS A 874 -9.01 3.77 8.93
N PHE A 875 -9.31 4.13 7.69
CA PHE A 875 -8.31 4.42 6.66
C PHE A 875 -7.52 5.69 6.98
N ILE A 876 -8.16 6.67 7.63
CA ILE A 876 -7.53 7.94 7.98
C ILE A 876 -6.83 7.79 9.32
N LYS A 877 -5.50 7.75 9.31
CA LYS A 877 -4.68 7.54 10.51
C LYS A 877 -4.50 8.84 11.28
N ARG A 878 -4.22 9.95 10.59
CA ARG A 878 -3.95 11.26 11.21
C ARG A 878 -4.43 12.39 10.31
N VAL A 879 -4.81 13.51 10.92
CA VAL A 879 -5.16 14.75 10.22
C VAL A 879 -4.43 15.89 10.91
N VAL A 880 -3.27 16.26 10.39
CA VAL A 880 -2.30 17.15 11.05
C VAL A 880 -2.48 18.57 10.55
N ALA A 881 -2.77 19.52 11.43
CA ALA A 881 -2.80 20.94 11.14
C ALA A 881 -1.42 21.45 10.76
N THR A 882 -1.27 22.00 9.55
CA THR A 882 0.04 22.43 9.04
C THR A 882 0.13 23.91 8.73
N LYS A 883 -0.90 24.49 8.10
CA LYS A 883 -0.82 25.87 7.61
C LYS A 883 -2.13 26.64 7.74
N TYR A 884 -2.01 27.90 8.16
CA TYR A 884 -3.07 28.89 8.10
C TYR A 884 -2.81 29.87 6.95
N LEU A 885 -3.84 30.19 6.17
CA LEU A 885 -3.82 31.25 5.18
C LEU A 885 -4.86 32.32 5.55
N PRO A 886 -4.47 33.61 5.64
CA PRO A 886 -5.43 34.66 5.94
C PRO A 886 -6.43 34.87 4.80
N PRO A 887 -7.58 35.50 5.06
CA PRO A 887 -8.56 35.84 4.03
C PRO A 887 -7.91 36.63 2.88
N PRO A 888 -8.41 36.49 1.63
CA PRO A 888 -7.77 37.11 0.47
C PRO A 888 -8.02 38.63 0.34
N GLN A 889 -9.04 39.18 1.01
CA GLN A 889 -9.49 40.57 0.87
C GLN A 889 -9.00 41.46 2.01
N GLU A 890 -8.73 42.74 1.75
CA GLU A 890 -8.46 43.75 2.78
C GLU A 890 -9.76 44.52 3.10
N PRO A 891 -10.05 44.87 4.37
CA PRO A 891 -9.18 44.79 5.55
C PRO A 891 -9.22 43.44 6.29
N GLU A 892 -9.97 42.44 5.80
CA GLU A 892 -10.11 41.14 6.45
C GLU A 892 -8.75 40.46 6.68
N LYS A 893 -7.89 40.50 5.67
CA LYS A 893 -6.55 39.92 5.70
C LYS A 893 -5.67 40.48 6.81
N SER A 894 -5.64 41.80 6.98
CA SER A 894 -4.82 42.48 7.98
C SER A 894 -5.46 42.47 9.37
N CYS A 895 -6.79 42.37 9.45
CA CYS A 895 -7.53 42.38 10.69
C CYS A 895 -7.78 40.99 11.30
N ASN A 896 -7.78 39.93 10.49
CA ASN A 896 -8.05 38.58 10.96
C ASN A 896 -6.86 38.05 11.78
N PRO A 897 -7.10 37.46 12.96
CA PRO A 897 -6.04 36.85 13.75
C PRO A 897 -5.35 35.71 12.99
N THR A 898 -4.06 35.55 13.24
CA THR A 898 -3.29 34.40 12.73
C THR A 898 -3.60 33.18 13.57
N ALA A 899 -4.14 32.14 12.93
CA ALA A 899 -4.38 30.86 13.59
C ALA A 899 -3.09 30.05 13.68
N LEU A 900 -2.88 29.34 14.78
CA LEU A 900 -1.67 28.56 15.05
C LEU A 900 -2.02 27.08 15.26
N PRO A 901 -1.29 26.12 14.64
CA PRO A 901 -1.48 24.70 14.91
C PRO A 901 -1.39 24.38 16.41
N LYS A 902 -2.27 23.50 16.89
CA LYS A 902 -2.37 23.13 18.31
C LYS A 902 -2.93 21.72 18.50
N LYS A 903 -2.44 21.05 19.54
CA LYS A 903 -3.01 19.82 20.08
C LYS A 903 -4.27 20.12 20.90
N LEU A 904 -5.40 19.60 20.45
CA LEU A 904 -6.69 19.79 21.10
C LEU A 904 -7.28 18.43 21.51
N ASN A 905 -8.10 18.42 22.56
CA ASN A 905 -8.80 17.24 23.09
C ASN A 905 -7.89 16.04 23.45
N GLY A 906 -6.67 16.31 23.91
CA GLY A 906 -5.73 15.27 24.32
C GLY A 906 -5.02 14.54 23.17
N ALA A 907 -5.12 15.07 21.94
CA ALA A 907 -4.35 14.55 20.80
C ALA A 907 -2.84 14.63 21.06
N ASP A 908 -2.11 13.65 20.54
CA ASP A 908 -0.65 13.55 20.58
C ASP A 908 0.04 14.38 19.48
N TYR A 909 -0.72 14.82 18.47
CA TYR A 909 -0.29 15.71 17.40
C TYR A 909 -1.19 16.95 17.27
N ASP A 910 -0.73 17.94 16.52
CA ASP A 910 -1.49 19.16 16.24
C ASP A 910 -2.64 18.82 15.29
N ASN A 911 -3.82 18.54 15.84
CA ASN A 911 -5.02 18.14 15.10
C ASN A 911 -5.96 19.32 14.81
N GLY A 912 -5.49 20.54 15.01
CA GLY A 912 -6.33 21.72 14.98
C GLY A 912 -5.56 23.03 15.04
N PHE A 913 -6.29 24.12 15.14
CA PHE A 913 -5.76 25.48 15.29
C PHE A 913 -6.40 26.19 16.47
N GLU A 914 -5.63 26.99 17.19
CA GLU A 914 -6.16 28.02 18.09
C GLU A 914 -6.26 29.37 17.40
N ASN A 915 -7.07 30.27 17.98
CA ASN A 915 -7.20 31.67 17.53
C ASN A 915 -7.70 31.80 16.08
N PHE A 916 -8.45 30.81 15.58
CA PHE A 916 -9.00 30.82 14.23
C PHE A 916 -10.22 31.73 14.14
N ALA A 917 -10.27 32.59 13.14
CA ALA A 917 -11.45 33.36 12.77
C ALA A 917 -11.76 33.14 11.28
N PRO A 918 -13.05 32.94 10.90
CA PRO A 918 -13.43 32.68 9.50
C PRO A 918 -13.05 33.79 8.53
N GLY A 919 -12.98 35.04 8.97
CA GLY A 919 -12.61 36.19 8.15
C GLY A 919 -13.65 36.63 7.14
N THR A 920 -14.81 35.97 7.09
CA THR A 920 -15.95 36.38 6.26
C THR A 920 -17.27 36.11 6.98
N ALA A 921 -18.22 37.02 6.82
CA ALA A 921 -19.63 36.86 7.21
C ALA A 921 -20.54 36.70 5.99
N ASN A 922 -19.96 36.70 4.78
CA ASN A 922 -20.70 36.51 3.53
C ASN A 922 -20.47 35.07 3.05
N PRO A 923 -21.54 34.27 2.88
CA PRO A 923 -21.40 32.88 2.44
C PRO A 923 -20.74 32.75 1.05
N ASN A 924 -20.82 33.79 0.22
CA ASN A 924 -20.31 33.80 -1.16
C ASN A 924 -18.91 34.40 -1.31
N VAL A 925 -18.24 34.77 -0.21
CA VAL A 925 -16.89 35.32 -0.22
C VAL A 925 -15.97 34.35 0.52
N ASP A 926 -14.79 34.08 -0.04
CA ASP A 926 -13.78 33.25 0.59
C ASP A 926 -13.26 33.87 1.88
N GLY A 927 -13.22 33.05 2.93
CA GLY A 927 -12.66 33.39 4.23
C GLY A 927 -11.19 33.00 4.35
N ALA A 928 -10.73 32.88 5.60
CA ALA A 928 -9.47 32.25 5.92
C ALA A 928 -9.48 30.77 5.52
N ARG A 929 -8.30 30.23 5.23
CA ARG A 929 -8.14 28.82 4.83
C ARG A 929 -7.21 28.09 5.77
N LEU A 930 -7.49 26.81 5.98
CA LEU A 930 -6.71 25.91 6.84
C LEU A 930 -6.24 24.72 6.02
N HIS A 931 -4.96 24.39 6.11
CA HIS A 931 -4.39 23.19 5.50
C HIS A 931 -4.15 22.14 6.57
N PHE A 932 -4.55 20.91 6.25
CA PHE A 932 -4.27 19.74 7.04
C PHE A 932 -3.58 18.70 6.17
N THR A 933 -2.47 18.13 6.64
CA THR A 933 -1.91 16.91 6.04
C THR A 933 -2.71 15.73 6.55
N VAL A 934 -3.42 15.06 5.64
CA VAL A 934 -4.18 13.85 5.92
C VAL A 934 -3.25 12.68 5.64
N VAL A 935 -3.09 11.79 6.63
CA VAL A 935 -2.29 10.58 6.53
C VAL A 935 -3.24 9.40 6.51
N ALA A 936 -3.17 8.57 5.46
CA ALA A 936 -4.08 7.47 5.25
C ALA A 936 -3.34 6.16 4.92
N GLN A 937 -3.90 5.03 5.34
CA GLN A 937 -3.34 3.70 5.13
C GLN A 937 -4.43 2.62 5.25
N ASN A 938 -4.35 1.57 4.43
CA ASN A 938 -5.19 0.37 4.52
C ASN A 938 -4.40 -0.81 5.11
N ASP A 939 -3.99 -0.71 6.37
CA ASP A 939 -3.25 -1.74 7.10
C ASP A 939 -4.14 -2.92 7.52
N ASP A 940 -5.37 -2.64 7.96
CA ASP A 940 -6.30 -3.64 8.48
C ASP A 940 -7.78 -3.30 8.23
N CYS A 941 -8.06 -2.32 7.36
CA CYS A 941 -9.39 -1.76 7.18
C CYS A 941 -10.30 -2.65 6.32
N VAL A 942 -9.87 -2.89 5.08
CA VAL A 942 -10.62 -3.63 4.06
C VAL A 942 -9.64 -4.48 3.26
N GLU A 943 -9.87 -5.79 3.25
CA GLU A 943 -9.16 -6.72 2.39
C GLU A 943 -9.51 -6.47 0.91
N PRO A 944 -8.58 -6.68 -0.02
CA PRO A 944 -8.84 -6.49 -1.43
C PRO A 944 -9.79 -7.58 -1.94
N THR A 945 -10.48 -7.28 -3.03
CA THR A 945 -11.34 -8.23 -3.77
C THR A 945 -10.84 -8.33 -5.20
N ASP A 946 -11.38 -9.24 -6.01
CA ASP A 946 -11.05 -9.35 -7.44
C ASP A 946 -11.55 -8.17 -8.28
N GLN A 947 -12.10 -7.14 -7.63
CA GLN A 947 -12.62 -5.92 -8.21
C GLN A 947 -12.18 -4.73 -7.37
N PHE A 948 -12.01 -3.60 -8.04
CA PHE A 948 -11.70 -2.33 -7.38
C PHE A 948 -12.81 -1.89 -6.41
N GLN A 949 -12.44 -1.39 -5.23
CA GLN A 949 -13.41 -0.92 -4.22
C GLN A 949 -13.25 0.58 -3.94
N ILE A 950 -14.38 1.29 -3.85
CA ILE A 950 -14.42 2.74 -3.59
C ILE A 950 -15.17 3.00 -2.29
N PHE A 951 -14.51 3.67 -1.35
CA PHE A 951 -15.06 4.06 -0.06
C PHE A 951 -15.05 5.58 0.13
N LYS A 952 -15.85 6.06 1.08
CA LYS A 952 -15.90 7.47 1.47
C LYS A 952 -15.65 7.62 2.95
N ALA A 953 -14.72 8.49 3.30
CA ALA A 953 -14.54 8.99 4.66
C ALA A 953 -14.82 10.51 4.70
N TYR A 954 -15.07 11.02 5.90
CA TYR A 954 -15.48 12.39 6.13
C TYR A 954 -14.55 13.04 7.14
N ILE A 955 -14.04 14.23 6.82
CA ILE A 955 -13.23 15.03 7.75
C ILE A 955 -13.96 16.34 8.00
N ASP A 956 -14.34 16.55 9.25
CA ASP A 956 -14.94 17.79 9.74
C ASP A 956 -13.89 18.69 10.38
N VAL A 957 -13.99 20.00 10.18
CA VAL A 957 -13.37 21.00 11.07
C VAL A 957 -14.43 21.47 12.06
N ILE A 958 -14.24 21.20 13.34
CA ILE A 958 -15.20 21.52 14.41
C ILE A 958 -14.61 22.44 15.47
N ASN A 959 -15.43 23.28 16.12
CA ASN A 959 -15.06 23.78 17.44
C ASN A 959 -15.41 22.71 18.48
N PRO A 960 -14.44 22.25 19.29
CA PRO A 960 -14.63 21.11 20.17
C PRO A 960 -15.56 21.39 21.37
N THR A 961 -15.84 22.67 21.67
CA THR A 961 -16.65 23.06 22.84
C THR A 961 -18.17 22.98 22.57
N PRO A 962 -18.77 23.71 21.62
CA PRO A 962 -20.18 23.57 21.27
C PRO A 962 -20.41 22.50 20.18
N GLY A 963 -19.36 21.91 19.61
CA GLY A 963 -19.46 20.96 18.49
C GLY A 963 -19.86 21.63 17.16
N LEU A 964 -19.70 22.95 17.03
CA LEU A 964 -19.97 23.72 15.81
C LEU A 964 -19.11 23.20 14.66
N VAL A 965 -19.74 22.82 13.54
CA VAL A 965 -19.05 22.36 12.34
C VAL A 965 -18.81 23.55 11.41
N PHE A 966 -17.55 23.80 11.08
CA PHE A 966 -17.15 24.89 10.18
C PHE A 966 -17.04 24.46 8.72
N GLY A 967 -16.84 23.17 8.47
CA GLY A 967 -16.70 22.63 7.14
C GLY A 967 -16.54 21.13 7.18
N LEU A 968 -17.06 20.48 6.15
CA LEU A 968 -16.95 19.05 5.90
C LEU A 968 -16.27 18.88 4.55
N ARG A 969 -15.30 17.98 4.47
CA ARG A 969 -14.71 17.50 3.23
C ARG A 969 -14.83 15.98 3.18
N HIS A 970 -15.07 15.46 1.99
CA HIS A 970 -15.09 14.02 1.75
C HIS A 970 -13.71 13.60 1.26
N VAL A 971 -13.29 12.39 1.66
CA VAL A 971 -12.08 11.73 1.18
C VAL A 971 -12.53 10.46 0.47
N SER A 972 -12.26 10.37 -0.83
CA SER A 972 -12.46 9.12 -1.57
C SER A 972 -11.28 8.19 -1.27
N ILE A 973 -11.57 6.94 -0.95
CA ILE A 973 -10.56 5.92 -0.71
C ILE A 973 -10.75 4.85 -1.77
N LEU A 974 -9.71 4.68 -2.57
CA LEU A 974 -9.61 3.75 -3.65
C LEU A 974 -8.79 2.56 -3.14
N VAL A 975 -9.38 1.37 -3.09
CA VAL A 975 -8.68 0.14 -2.71
C VAL A 975 -8.55 -0.69 -3.98
N PRO A 976 -7.31 -0.83 -4.50
CA PRO A 976 -7.04 -1.69 -5.66
C PRO A 976 -7.51 -3.13 -5.41
N PRO A 977 -7.82 -3.86 -6.49
CA PRO A 977 -8.13 -5.27 -6.40
C PRO A 977 -6.92 -6.07 -5.89
N LYS A 978 -7.16 -7.34 -5.61
CA LYS A 978 -6.10 -8.28 -5.27
C LYS A 978 -5.26 -8.45 -6.55
N ALA A 979 -3.94 -8.34 -6.45
CA ALA A 979 -3.06 -8.74 -7.55
C ALA A 979 -3.42 -10.17 -7.96
N LEU A 980 -3.72 -10.35 -9.23
CA LEU A 980 -4.10 -11.63 -9.81
C LEU A 980 -2.80 -12.34 -10.17
N ASP A 981 -2.31 -13.12 -9.21
CA ASP A 981 -1.20 -14.07 -9.34
C ASP A 981 0.18 -13.51 -9.67
N VAL A 982 1.05 -13.54 -8.66
CA VAL A 982 2.50 -13.70 -8.86
C VAL A 982 2.87 -15.03 -8.22
N VAL A 983 2.61 -16.11 -8.97
CA VAL A 983 3.12 -17.50 -8.86
C VAL A 983 3.17 -18.11 -7.45
N ASN A 984 2.40 -19.17 -7.22
CA ASN A 984 2.52 -20.04 -6.04
C ASN A 984 3.55 -21.14 -6.26
#